data_AF-A0A1C7M857-F1
#
_entry.id   AF-A0A1C7M857-F1
#
_cell.length_a   1.000
_cell.length_b   1.000
_cell.length_c   1.000
_cell.angle_alpha   90.00
_cell.angle_beta   90.00
_cell.angle_gamma   90.00
#
_symmetry.space_group_name_H-M   'P 1'
#
loop_
_entity.id
_entity.type
_entity.pdbx_description
1 polymer ?
#
loop_
_entity_poly.entity_id
_entity_poly.type
_entity_poly.pdbx_seq_one_letter_code
_entity_poly.pdbx_strand_id
1 'polypeptide(L)'
;MRGLIFLAIAVAIHALLITAQGAGRSIPLDLSSAFNAKAASTGLNDTFADFDGSGRAFPVEFLPSESSFTFDGIKFALPPFHNATAYDTVRSASQVIRVDESGEFQSLHALASAVWPPSSSALARVGNVTFAFAGGSQFTASIIVGPWYSDSPFNGPIHTPWHYANGSLEYNNTVDHNITHILYATMRVPSALPLVSITLPEPDTYINWFSITLRSASSSLPSVPVLGVQSVRSTTKWFDSELPSTDSIQIIEVRLDNLAPLDGTTDSWIRTPYNVSISSSDSSLITVVPATLKRLRSNDQALLRVGDQHGHEVYRSEGWEVTAGIPEWVKGDASLATHEAPEWYDDAKFGIFIHWGVYWSQRGHHLDSSMRSGRPTSAFLTYAALAVIRYNWQLHNPPDADSPTWVHHLQTYGPDVIYDDFIANFTAEAWDPDEWTDLFADAVRATLSSSRSITMVLHCSTWELVAQKCDRDGAKTGYSQELFDSAKTRHPELHRGTYYSMPEWFNPDYAPYARTDFPGQPALYAFNHSCCEPYFGHIPVDNYLEDLQRPQIEKLFYEYDTDILWCDEDGASAFSEIAPAWYNYAAAQGRQSLGTTDLSQKWESSAGMDPFSYGYNSNTSADAYMNASEIIVELVDIVSKGGNFLLDIGPKADGTVIPEESGPLLQVGTWLRTSGDAIYSTRPWFVQSADSTQGIRTPEGGVLNVKAPVPVLEGDTVRMLGGSQDRWLERECGGREL
;
A
#
# COMPACT_ATOMS: atom_id res chain seq x y z
N MET A 1 5.80 -25.79 26.50
CA MET A 1 4.81 -26.72 25.93
C MET A 1 3.44 -26.40 26.52
N ARG A 2 2.71 -25.45 25.93
CA ARG A 2 1.28 -25.24 26.22
C ARG A 2 0.51 -26.03 25.16
N GLY A 3 -0.40 -26.90 25.59
CA GLY A 3 -1.11 -27.83 24.71
C GLY A 3 -2.09 -27.11 23.80
N LEU A 4 -2.15 -27.51 22.52
CA LEU A 4 -3.17 -27.06 21.58
C LEU A 4 -4.56 -27.46 22.10
N ILE A 5 -5.47 -26.50 22.17
CA ILE A 5 -6.88 -26.75 22.51
C ILE A 5 -7.69 -26.73 21.21
N PHE A 6 -8.28 -27.86 20.84
CA PHE A 6 -9.23 -27.95 19.72
C PHE A 6 -10.61 -27.49 20.21
N LEU A 7 -11.14 -26.40 19.67
CA LEU A 7 -12.37 -25.72 20.12
C LEU A 7 -13.22 -25.25 18.93
N ALA A 8 -14.50 -25.59 18.91
CA ALA A 8 -15.40 -25.16 17.83
C ALA A 8 -15.69 -23.65 17.93
N ILE A 9 -15.13 -22.86 17.01
CA ILE A 9 -15.47 -21.45 16.77
C ILE A 9 -16.72 -21.41 15.89
N ALA A 10 -17.72 -20.65 16.32
CA ALA A 10 -18.94 -20.42 15.56
C ALA A 10 -19.03 -18.95 15.15
N VAL A 11 -19.26 -18.71 13.85
CA VAL A 11 -19.71 -17.41 13.34
C VAL A 11 -21.24 -17.44 13.32
N ALA A 12 -21.87 -16.59 14.13
CA ALA A 12 -23.31 -16.50 14.22
C ALA A 12 -23.81 -15.22 13.54
N ILE A 13 -24.84 -15.38 12.68
CA ILE A 13 -25.57 -14.28 12.06
C ILE A 13 -26.96 -14.27 12.69
N HIS A 14 -27.21 -13.36 13.64
CA HIS A 14 -28.44 -13.38 14.42
C HIS A 14 -29.68 -13.15 13.52
N ALA A 15 -30.69 -14.02 13.66
CA ALA A 15 -31.91 -14.22 12.84
C ALA A 15 -31.86 -15.32 11.76
N LEU A 16 -30.69 -15.89 11.47
CA LEU A 16 -30.54 -17.11 10.67
C LEU A 16 -29.55 -18.04 11.40
N LEU A 17 -30.06 -19.09 12.04
CA LEU A 17 -29.24 -20.26 12.42
C LEU A 17 -28.85 -21.02 11.13
N ILE A 18 -28.13 -20.36 10.22
CA ILE A 18 -27.41 -21.04 9.17
C ILE A 18 -26.14 -21.53 9.84
N THR A 19 -26.09 -22.83 10.15
CA THR A 19 -24.79 -23.50 10.22
C THR A 19 -24.12 -23.21 8.90
N ALA A 20 -23.05 -22.40 8.90
CA ALA A 20 -22.17 -22.18 7.75
C ALA A 20 -21.47 -23.51 7.41
N GLN A 21 -22.23 -24.48 6.93
CA GLN A 21 -21.78 -25.82 6.59
C GLN A 21 -21.58 -25.88 5.07
N GLY A 22 -20.32 -25.92 4.67
CA GLY A 22 -19.88 -26.60 3.44
C GLY A 22 -20.22 -25.98 2.10
N ALA A 23 -20.78 -24.77 2.02
CA ALA A 23 -20.95 -24.09 0.75
C ALA A 23 -19.67 -23.30 0.41
N GLY A 24 -19.08 -23.58 -0.76
CA GLY A 24 -17.87 -22.91 -1.27
C GLY A 24 -16.63 -23.79 -1.26
N ARG A 25 -16.58 -24.78 -2.17
CA ARG A 25 -15.42 -25.66 -2.33
C ARG A 25 -14.32 -24.99 -3.15
N SER A 26 -13.07 -25.12 -2.71
CA SER A 26 -11.90 -24.81 -3.53
C SER A 26 -11.70 -25.88 -4.60
N ILE A 27 -11.63 -25.44 -5.86
CA ILE A 27 -11.44 -26.29 -7.04
C ILE A 27 -10.17 -25.80 -7.74
N PRO A 28 -9.00 -26.36 -7.39
CA PRO A 28 -7.75 -26.06 -8.08
C PRO A 28 -7.83 -26.50 -9.55
N LEU A 29 -7.37 -25.65 -10.46
CA LEU A 29 -7.27 -25.97 -11.88
C LEU A 29 -5.93 -26.65 -12.17
N ASP A 30 -5.94 -27.61 -13.09
CA ASP A 30 -4.71 -28.25 -13.58
C ASP A 30 -4.03 -27.34 -14.61
N LEU A 31 -2.92 -26.72 -14.18
CA LEU A 31 -2.09 -25.87 -15.03
C LEU A 31 -0.94 -26.62 -15.72
N SER A 32 -0.79 -27.93 -15.47
CA SER A 32 0.39 -28.70 -15.92
C SER A 32 0.62 -28.63 -17.44
N SER A 33 -0.45 -28.60 -18.23
CA SER A 33 -0.39 -28.47 -19.69
C SER A 33 -0.08 -27.05 -20.18
N ALA A 34 -0.22 -26.04 -19.32
CA ALA A 34 0.02 -24.64 -19.64
C ALA A 34 1.38 -24.13 -19.14
N PHE A 35 2.04 -24.84 -18.21
CA PHE A 35 3.36 -24.47 -17.72
C PHE A 35 4.37 -24.35 -18.88
N ASN A 36 5.08 -23.24 -18.92
CA ASN A 36 6.00 -22.87 -20.00
C ASN A 36 7.29 -22.20 -19.50
N ALA A 37 7.49 -22.13 -18.18
CA ALA A 37 8.67 -21.59 -17.55
C ALA A 37 8.99 -22.34 -16.25
N LYS A 38 10.26 -22.28 -15.84
CA LYS A 38 10.74 -22.79 -14.56
C LYS A 38 11.17 -21.64 -13.67
N ALA A 39 10.48 -21.45 -12.57
CA ALA A 39 10.71 -20.40 -11.59
C ALA A 39 11.59 -20.88 -10.44
N ALA A 40 11.45 -22.12 -9.99
CA ALA A 40 12.23 -22.65 -8.87
C ALA A 40 13.57 -23.21 -9.34
N SER A 41 14.65 -22.86 -8.65
CA SER A 41 16.01 -23.30 -8.94
C SER A 41 16.58 -24.15 -7.81
N THR A 42 17.31 -25.20 -8.20
CA THR A 42 18.02 -26.09 -7.26
C THR A 42 19.42 -25.60 -6.87
N GLY A 43 19.87 -24.47 -7.42
CA GLY A 43 21.19 -23.91 -7.13
C GLY A 43 21.74 -22.99 -8.22
N LEU A 44 22.90 -22.40 -7.94
CA LEU A 44 23.61 -21.46 -8.83
C LEU A 44 23.95 -22.00 -10.22
N ASN A 45 24.05 -23.31 -10.37
CA ASN A 45 24.39 -23.95 -11.63
C ASN A 45 23.15 -24.44 -12.41
N ASP A 46 21.94 -24.15 -11.91
CA ASP A 46 20.69 -24.52 -12.55
C ASP A 46 20.37 -23.54 -13.70
N THR A 47 20.84 -23.87 -14.89
CA THR A 47 20.61 -23.06 -16.10
C THR A 47 19.23 -23.24 -16.71
N PHE A 48 18.38 -24.10 -16.11
CA PHE A 48 17.03 -24.36 -16.62
C PHE A 48 15.99 -23.46 -15.95
N ALA A 49 16.26 -23.00 -14.73
CA ALA A 49 15.45 -22.02 -14.04
C ALA A 49 15.69 -20.60 -14.60
N ASP A 50 14.60 -19.96 -14.99
CA ASP A 50 14.56 -18.60 -15.50
C ASP A 50 13.13 -18.10 -15.25
N PHE A 51 12.95 -17.30 -14.20
CA PHE A 51 11.66 -16.75 -13.83
C PHE A 51 11.38 -15.43 -14.57
N ASP A 52 12.36 -14.54 -14.60
CA ASP A 52 12.22 -13.16 -15.10
C ASP A 52 12.65 -12.94 -16.56
N GLY A 53 13.26 -13.95 -17.20
CA GLY A 53 13.80 -13.86 -18.55
C GLY A 53 15.30 -13.56 -18.59
N SER A 54 15.90 -13.31 -17.41
CA SER A 54 17.30 -12.93 -17.22
C SER A 54 18.13 -14.06 -16.61
N GLY A 55 17.52 -15.22 -16.31
CA GLY A 55 18.13 -16.32 -15.57
C GLY A 55 18.00 -16.19 -14.04
N ARG A 56 17.15 -15.27 -13.53
CA ARG A 56 16.89 -15.17 -12.09
C ARG A 56 15.80 -16.15 -11.67
N ALA A 57 15.89 -16.70 -10.47
CA ALA A 57 14.98 -17.75 -10.03
C ALA A 57 14.83 -17.85 -8.51
N PHE A 58 13.70 -18.38 -8.07
CA PHE A 58 13.40 -18.64 -6.67
C PHE A 58 14.24 -19.80 -6.13
N PRO A 59 14.82 -19.69 -4.93
CA PRO A 59 15.50 -20.79 -4.27
C PRO A 59 14.51 -21.83 -3.77
N VAL A 60 14.62 -23.05 -4.31
CA VAL A 60 13.65 -24.14 -4.09
C VAL A 60 13.55 -24.55 -2.62
N GLU A 61 14.62 -24.40 -1.84
CA GLU A 61 14.68 -24.75 -0.42
C GLU A 61 13.75 -23.93 0.47
N PHE A 62 13.30 -22.75 0.01
CA PHE A 62 12.34 -21.90 0.71
C PHE A 62 10.91 -22.03 0.16
N LEU A 63 10.72 -22.76 -0.94
CA LEU A 63 9.41 -23.00 -1.52
C LEU A 63 8.74 -24.22 -0.86
N PRO A 64 7.39 -24.22 -0.72
CA PRO A 64 6.69 -25.35 -0.10
C PRO A 64 7.01 -26.67 -0.79
N SER A 65 7.20 -27.72 0.02
CA SER A 65 7.47 -29.09 -0.46
C SER A 65 6.19 -29.88 -0.75
N GLU A 66 5.09 -29.41 -0.20
CA GLU A 66 3.76 -29.95 -0.26
C GLU A 66 3.10 -29.64 -1.60
N SER A 67 2.30 -30.57 -2.12
CA SER A 67 1.54 -30.36 -3.36
C SER A 67 0.30 -29.47 -3.17
N SER A 68 0.01 -29.04 -1.95
CA SER A 68 -1.12 -28.17 -1.65
C SER A 68 -0.80 -27.15 -0.58
N PHE A 69 -1.35 -25.96 -0.73
CA PHE A 69 -1.18 -24.84 0.18
C PHE A 69 -2.54 -24.19 0.45
N THR A 70 -2.80 -23.76 1.68
CA THR A 70 -4.08 -23.10 2.02
C THR A 70 -3.81 -21.70 2.52
N PHE A 71 -4.46 -20.72 1.92
CA PHE A 71 -4.36 -19.32 2.31
C PHE A 71 -5.72 -18.65 2.16
N ASP A 72 -6.09 -17.81 3.14
CA ASP A 72 -7.40 -17.12 3.17
C ASP A 72 -8.60 -18.07 2.95
N GLY A 73 -8.48 -19.30 3.47
CA GLY A 73 -9.48 -20.37 3.32
C GLY A 73 -9.64 -20.95 1.92
N ILE A 74 -8.71 -20.66 1.02
CA ILE A 74 -8.63 -21.22 -0.32
C ILE A 74 -7.51 -22.23 -0.38
N LYS A 75 -7.83 -23.45 -0.81
CA LYS A 75 -6.85 -24.52 -1.04
C LYS A 75 -6.34 -24.47 -2.48
N PHE A 76 -5.04 -24.24 -2.63
CA PHE A 76 -4.31 -24.24 -3.89
C PHE A 76 -3.63 -25.59 -4.14
N ALA A 77 -3.54 -25.97 -5.42
CA ALA A 77 -2.62 -27.02 -5.88
C ALA A 77 -1.31 -26.36 -6.30
N LEU A 78 -0.21 -26.72 -5.64
CA LEU A 78 1.09 -26.13 -5.93
C LEU A 78 1.80 -26.85 -7.09
N PRO A 79 2.58 -26.11 -7.89
CA PRO A 79 3.39 -26.71 -8.95
C PRO A 79 4.55 -27.54 -8.37
N PRO A 80 5.20 -28.38 -9.19
CA PRO A 80 6.27 -29.25 -8.71
C PRO A 80 7.61 -28.50 -8.55
N PHE A 81 7.67 -27.51 -7.65
CA PHE A 81 8.85 -26.66 -7.42
C PHE A 81 10.15 -27.47 -7.24
N HIS A 82 10.06 -28.59 -6.51
CA HIS A 82 11.18 -29.47 -6.17
C HIS A 82 11.60 -30.43 -7.30
N ASN A 83 11.00 -30.34 -8.49
CA ASN A 83 11.42 -31.08 -9.67
C ASN A 83 12.43 -30.26 -10.50
N ALA A 84 13.66 -30.77 -10.61
CA ALA A 84 14.77 -30.08 -11.27
C ALA A 84 14.53 -29.79 -12.76
N THR A 85 13.64 -30.50 -13.45
CA THR A 85 13.47 -30.37 -14.91
C THR A 85 12.04 -30.08 -15.35
N ALA A 86 11.07 -30.05 -14.44
CA ALA A 86 9.70 -29.71 -14.79
C ALA A 86 9.53 -28.19 -14.82
N TYR A 87 8.69 -27.71 -15.74
CA TYR A 87 8.13 -26.37 -15.63
C TYR A 87 7.15 -26.33 -14.45
N ASP A 88 7.14 -25.20 -13.76
CA ASP A 88 6.40 -25.00 -12.51
C ASP A 88 5.58 -23.69 -12.54
N THR A 89 5.59 -22.98 -13.66
CA THR A 89 4.99 -21.65 -13.79
C THR A 89 4.43 -21.41 -15.19
N VAL A 90 3.31 -20.70 -15.28
CA VAL A 90 2.74 -20.19 -16.54
C VAL A 90 3.12 -18.71 -16.69
N ARG A 91 4.06 -18.39 -17.58
CA ARG A 91 4.27 -17.03 -18.10
C ARG A 91 3.10 -16.68 -19.02
N SER A 92 2.33 -15.65 -18.68
CA SER A 92 1.21 -15.18 -19.50
C SER A 92 1.58 -15.05 -20.97
N ALA A 93 0.76 -15.64 -21.84
CA ALA A 93 0.84 -15.60 -23.29
C ALA A 93 -0.52 -15.94 -23.92
N SER A 94 -1.60 -15.44 -23.30
CA SER A 94 -2.98 -15.66 -23.74
C SER A 94 -3.42 -17.13 -23.75
N GLN A 95 -2.85 -17.94 -22.87
CA GLN A 95 -3.22 -19.34 -22.73
C GLN A 95 -4.69 -19.47 -22.31
N VAL A 96 -5.35 -20.49 -22.85
CA VAL A 96 -6.72 -20.85 -22.49
C VAL A 96 -6.70 -22.05 -21.55
N ILE A 97 -7.02 -21.82 -20.29
CA ILE A 97 -7.14 -22.84 -19.24
C ILE A 97 -8.57 -23.38 -19.27
N ARG A 98 -8.73 -24.69 -19.49
CA ARG A 98 -10.05 -25.34 -19.45
C ARG A 98 -10.50 -25.57 -18.02
N VAL A 99 -11.80 -25.42 -17.80
CA VAL A 99 -12.45 -25.78 -16.54
C VAL A 99 -13.17 -27.11 -16.76
N ASP A 100 -12.57 -28.19 -16.26
CA ASP A 100 -13.08 -29.55 -16.49
C ASP A 100 -14.32 -29.87 -15.65
N GLU A 101 -14.47 -29.19 -14.51
CA GLU A 101 -15.65 -29.30 -13.67
C GLU A 101 -16.78 -28.41 -14.20
N SER A 102 -17.90 -29.01 -14.58
CA SER A 102 -19.11 -28.27 -14.95
C SER A 102 -19.75 -27.67 -13.70
N GLY A 103 -19.83 -26.34 -13.63
CA GLY A 103 -20.58 -25.65 -12.60
C GLY A 103 -20.43 -24.13 -12.65
N GLU A 104 -21.22 -23.45 -11.83
CA GLU A 104 -21.09 -22.03 -11.56
C GLU A 104 -20.04 -21.77 -10.49
N PHE A 105 -19.28 -20.70 -10.65
CA PHE A 105 -18.20 -20.33 -9.73
C PHE A 105 -18.40 -18.89 -9.26
N GLN A 106 -18.11 -18.64 -7.99
CA GLN A 106 -18.26 -17.31 -7.39
C GLN A 106 -17.03 -16.44 -7.64
N SER A 107 -15.83 -17.03 -7.60
CA SER A 107 -14.57 -16.30 -7.71
C SER A 107 -13.43 -17.18 -8.21
N LEU A 108 -12.41 -16.48 -8.70
CA LEU A 108 -11.10 -16.99 -9.03
C LEU A 108 -10.10 -16.47 -7.99
N HIS A 109 -9.22 -17.36 -7.57
CA HIS A 109 -8.11 -17.07 -6.68
C HIS A 109 -6.83 -17.58 -7.32
N ALA A 110 -5.75 -16.81 -7.26
CA ALA A 110 -4.50 -17.14 -7.90
C ALA A 110 -3.31 -16.90 -6.98
N LEU A 111 -2.31 -17.76 -7.12
CA LEU A 111 -0.94 -17.51 -6.69
C LEU A 111 -0.16 -17.04 -7.92
N ALA A 112 0.29 -15.80 -7.93
CA ALA A 112 0.90 -15.16 -9.09
C ALA A 112 1.93 -14.11 -8.67
N SER A 113 2.87 -13.82 -9.56
CA SER A 113 3.82 -12.72 -9.39
C SER A 113 4.10 -12.07 -10.73
N ALA A 114 4.36 -10.77 -10.71
CA ALA A 114 4.66 -10.04 -11.91
C ALA A 114 6.16 -9.74 -12.02
N VAL A 115 6.67 -9.75 -13.25
CA VAL A 115 8.04 -9.32 -13.55
C VAL A 115 8.03 -8.00 -14.31
N TRP A 116 9.11 -7.23 -14.15
CA TRP A 116 9.38 -6.06 -14.97
C TRP A 116 10.45 -6.44 -16.02
N PRO A 117 10.55 -5.80 -17.21
CA PRO A 117 11.75 -5.96 -18.03
C PRO A 117 13.02 -5.66 -17.20
N PRO A 118 14.21 -6.18 -17.58
CA PRO A 118 15.37 -6.38 -16.68
C PRO A 118 16.00 -5.15 -15.99
N SER A 119 15.43 -3.95 -16.06
CA SER A 119 16.09 -2.68 -15.70
C SER A 119 15.36 -1.80 -14.68
N SER A 120 14.27 -2.23 -14.04
CA SER A 120 13.73 -1.49 -12.88
C SER A 120 12.89 -2.37 -11.96
N SER A 121 13.12 -2.25 -10.67
CA SER A 121 12.32 -2.84 -9.59
C SER A 121 11.00 -2.08 -9.39
N ALA A 122 10.02 -2.73 -8.76
CA ALA A 122 8.91 -2.07 -8.03
C ALA A 122 7.66 -1.54 -8.76
N LEU A 123 7.06 -2.27 -9.72
CA LEU A 123 5.69 -1.93 -10.17
C LEU A 123 4.78 -3.14 -10.36
N ALA A 124 3.55 -3.03 -9.83
CA ALA A 124 2.47 -3.98 -10.06
C ALA A 124 2.03 -3.96 -11.54
N ARG A 125 1.53 -5.11 -12.01
CA ARG A 125 1.05 -5.31 -13.39
C ARG A 125 -0.45 -5.48 -13.43
N VAL A 126 -1.06 -4.87 -14.44
CA VAL A 126 -2.47 -5.04 -14.75
C VAL A 126 -2.60 -5.95 -15.97
N GLY A 127 -3.37 -7.02 -15.84
CA GLY A 127 -3.67 -7.94 -16.94
C GLY A 127 -5.16 -8.18 -17.08
N ASN A 128 -5.64 -8.39 -18.30
CA ASN A 128 -7.04 -8.75 -18.54
C ASN A 128 -7.21 -10.27 -18.53
N VAL A 129 -8.09 -10.77 -17.69
CA VAL A 129 -8.50 -12.18 -17.64
C VAL A 129 -9.89 -12.29 -18.26
N THR A 130 -10.05 -13.20 -19.22
CA THR A 130 -11.34 -13.41 -19.90
C THR A 130 -11.94 -14.76 -19.51
N PHE A 131 -13.14 -14.72 -18.96
CA PHE A 131 -13.96 -15.87 -18.58
C PHE A 131 -14.92 -16.20 -19.72
N ALA A 132 -14.91 -17.44 -20.21
CA ALA A 132 -15.85 -17.92 -21.22
C ALA A 132 -16.84 -18.91 -20.60
N PHE A 133 -18.13 -18.68 -20.84
CA PHE A 133 -19.21 -19.45 -20.23
C PHE A 133 -19.92 -20.35 -21.24
N ALA A 134 -20.65 -21.34 -20.72
CA ALA A 134 -21.57 -22.15 -21.51
C ALA A 134 -22.55 -21.25 -22.27
N GLY A 135 -22.83 -21.59 -23.54
CA GLY A 135 -23.63 -20.74 -24.43
C GLY A 135 -22.84 -19.62 -25.14
N GLY A 136 -21.53 -19.50 -24.91
CA GLY A 136 -20.63 -18.67 -25.71
C GLY A 136 -20.49 -17.21 -25.26
N SER A 137 -21.10 -16.82 -24.14
CA SER A 137 -20.89 -15.49 -23.56
C SER A 137 -19.51 -15.38 -22.90
N GLN A 138 -18.99 -14.16 -22.80
CA GLN A 138 -17.70 -13.86 -22.18
C GLN A 138 -17.80 -12.68 -21.21
N PHE A 139 -16.94 -12.69 -20.20
CA PHE A 139 -16.73 -11.60 -19.26
C PHE A 139 -15.23 -11.35 -19.10
N THR A 140 -14.79 -10.11 -19.21
CA THR A 140 -13.40 -9.73 -19.01
C THR A 140 -13.30 -8.81 -17.80
N ALA A 141 -12.31 -9.05 -16.96
CA ALA A 141 -11.97 -8.21 -15.83
C ALA A 141 -10.45 -8.06 -15.72
N SER A 142 -10.01 -6.96 -15.12
CA SER A 142 -8.60 -6.68 -14.89
C SER A 142 -8.15 -7.28 -13.56
N ILE A 143 -6.99 -7.94 -13.55
CA ILE A 143 -6.30 -8.39 -12.35
C ILE A 143 -5.06 -7.53 -12.14
N ILE A 144 -4.76 -7.21 -10.89
CA ILE A 144 -3.52 -6.53 -10.50
C ILE A 144 -2.65 -7.53 -9.74
N VAL A 145 -1.40 -7.68 -10.17
CA VAL A 145 -0.42 -8.58 -9.54
C VAL A 145 0.85 -7.79 -9.25
N GLY A 146 1.30 -7.79 -8.00
CA GLY A 146 2.50 -7.07 -7.57
C GLY A 146 3.81 -7.65 -8.14
N PRO A 147 4.93 -6.93 -7.96
CA PRO A 147 6.24 -7.40 -8.38
C PRO A 147 6.68 -8.65 -7.59
N TRP A 148 7.48 -9.50 -8.23
CA TRP A 148 7.96 -10.74 -7.63
C TRP A 148 9.07 -10.57 -6.58
N TYR A 149 9.72 -9.41 -6.48
CA TYR A 149 10.62 -9.10 -5.38
C TYR A 149 10.38 -7.69 -4.85
N SER A 150 10.63 -7.52 -3.56
CA SER A 150 10.64 -6.23 -2.86
C SER A 150 11.54 -6.32 -1.63
N ASP A 151 11.88 -5.16 -1.08
CA ASP A 151 12.68 -5.07 0.14
C ASP A 151 11.82 -5.36 1.40
N SER A 152 10.50 -5.42 1.23
CA SER A 152 9.56 -5.80 2.29
C SER A 152 9.34 -7.31 2.31
N PRO A 153 9.50 -8.00 3.46
CA PRO A 153 9.24 -9.43 3.56
C PRO A 153 7.79 -9.84 3.33
N PHE A 154 6.86 -8.88 3.28
CA PHE A 154 5.50 -9.13 3.73
C PHE A 154 4.42 -9.15 2.63
N ASN A 155 4.81 -9.00 1.35
CA ASN A 155 3.83 -8.81 0.27
C ASN A 155 3.11 -10.09 -0.22
N GLY A 156 3.52 -11.30 0.18
CA GLY A 156 2.94 -12.54 -0.36
C GLY A 156 2.83 -13.70 0.64
N PRO A 157 1.82 -14.60 0.47
CA PRO A 157 1.64 -15.79 1.32
C PRO A 157 2.79 -16.80 1.24
N ILE A 158 3.62 -16.75 0.20
CA ILE A 158 4.87 -17.52 0.06
C ILE A 158 5.96 -16.53 -0.35
N HIS A 159 7.10 -16.57 0.32
CA HIS A 159 8.24 -15.70 0.02
C HIS A 159 9.57 -16.43 0.21
N THR A 160 10.63 -15.92 -0.41
CA THR A 160 12.01 -16.39 -0.20
C THR A 160 12.90 -15.23 0.22
N PRO A 161 13.84 -15.42 1.15
CA PRO A 161 14.64 -14.33 1.71
C PRO A 161 15.67 -13.72 0.74
N TRP A 162 15.84 -14.33 -0.43
CA TRP A 162 16.75 -13.92 -1.50
C TRP A 162 16.38 -14.70 -2.78
N HIS A 163 17.00 -14.37 -3.91
CA HIS A 163 16.91 -15.13 -5.16
C HIS A 163 18.24 -15.30 -5.87
N TYR A 164 18.30 -16.27 -6.80
CA TYR A 164 19.48 -16.48 -7.61
C TYR A 164 19.60 -15.41 -8.68
N ALA A 165 20.79 -14.84 -8.83
CA ALA A 165 21.12 -13.83 -9.82
C ALA A 165 21.96 -14.42 -10.97
N ASN A 166 21.88 -13.79 -12.15
CA ASN A 166 22.72 -14.18 -13.28
C ASN A 166 24.12 -13.58 -13.12
N GLY A 167 25.12 -14.42 -12.83
CA GLY A 167 26.52 -14.00 -12.65
C GLY A 167 27.18 -13.35 -13.88
N SER A 168 26.51 -13.32 -15.03
CA SER A 168 26.96 -12.59 -16.24
C SER A 168 26.47 -11.14 -16.30
N LEU A 169 25.40 -10.81 -15.55
CA LEU A 169 24.72 -9.51 -15.60
C LEU A 169 25.01 -8.64 -14.36
N GLU A 170 25.37 -9.23 -13.22
CA GLU A 170 25.61 -8.50 -11.98
C GLU A 170 26.95 -8.85 -11.34
N TYR A 171 27.75 -7.80 -11.13
CA TYR A 171 29.09 -7.74 -10.55
C TYR A 171 29.40 -8.78 -9.45
N ASN A 172 29.72 -10.01 -9.85
CA ASN A 172 30.21 -11.09 -9.00
C ASN A 172 29.24 -11.60 -7.91
N ASN A 173 27.97 -11.19 -7.93
CA ASN A 173 26.94 -11.67 -7.01
C ASN A 173 26.07 -12.73 -7.69
N THR A 174 26.18 -13.96 -7.22
CA THR A 174 25.38 -15.09 -7.68
C THR A 174 24.03 -15.20 -6.96
N VAL A 175 23.84 -14.41 -5.90
CA VAL A 175 22.64 -14.32 -5.06
C VAL A 175 22.31 -12.85 -4.88
N ASP A 176 21.05 -12.49 -5.12
CA ASP A 176 20.46 -11.19 -4.83
C ASP A 176 19.61 -11.34 -3.56
N HIS A 177 19.85 -10.49 -2.56
CA HIS A 177 19.22 -10.57 -1.24
C HIS A 177 17.84 -9.88 -1.16
N ASN A 178 17.30 -9.41 -2.28
CA ASN A 178 15.93 -8.93 -2.34
C ASN A 178 14.96 -10.09 -2.08
N ILE A 179 14.00 -9.86 -1.20
CA ILE A 179 12.99 -10.85 -0.82
C ILE A 179 12.06 -11.05 -2.00
N THR A 180 11.78 -12.29 -2.35
CA THR A 180 10.85 -12.60 -3.44
C THR A 180 9.54 -13.13 -2.94
N HIS A 181 8.46 -12.92 -3.69
CA HIS A 181 7.10 -13.18 -3.30
C HIS A 181 6.34 -13.93 -4.39
N ILE A 182 5.53 -14.89 -3.95
CA ILE A 182 4.38 -15.41 -4.68
C ILE A 182 3.14 -14.81 -4.03
N LEU A 183 2.43 -13.96 -4.76
CA LEU A 183 1.36 -13.11 -4.24
C LEU A 183 -0.01 -13.78 -4.40
N TYR A 184 -0.96 -13.39 -3.55
CA TYR A 184 -2.36 -13.82 -3.67
C TYR A 184 -3.18 -12.74 -4.42
N ALA A 185 -3.85 -13.14 -5.49
CA ALA A 185 -4.76 -12.29 -6.24
C ALA A 185 -6.15 -12.95 -6.36
N THR A 186 -7.21 -12.14 -6.38
CA THR A 186 -8.59 -12.64 -6.48
C THR A 186 -9.44 -11.80 -7.42
N MET A 187 -10.41 -12.44 -8.06
CA MET A 187 -11.35 -11.85 -8.99
C MET A 187 -12.74 -12.45 -8.82
N ARG A 188 -13.78 -11.65 -9.03
CA ARG A 188 -15.15 -12.14 -9.15
C ARG A 188 -15.36 -12.90 -10.45
N VAL A 189 -16.01 -14.05 -10.38
CA VAL A 189 -16.54 -14.78 -11.54
C VAL A 189 -18.06 -14.62 -11.56
N PRO A 190 -18.66 -14.04 -12.61
CA PRO A 190 -20.11 -13.98 -12.74
C PRO A 190 -20.73 -15.38 -12.78
N SER A 191 -21.39 -15.79 -11.69
CA SER A 191 -21.94 -17.14 -11.52
C SER A 191 -23.29 -17.37 -12.21
N ALA A 192 -23.62 -16.61 -13.26
CA ALA A 192 -24.91 -16.72 -13.95
C ALA A 192 -25.00 -17.94 -14.88
N LEU A 193 -23.83 -18.44 -15.32
CA LEU A 193 -23.70 -19.53 -16.27
C LEU A 193 -22.49 -20.39 -15.88
N PRO A 194 -22.47 -21.68 -16.24
CA PRO A 194 -21.31 -22.53 -16.04
C PRO A 194 -20.06 -21.98 -16.75
N LEU A 195 -18.93 -21.95 -16.05
CA LEU A 195 -17.64 -21.52 -16.62
C LEU A 195 -17.01 -22.66 -17.43
N VAL A 196 -16.49 -22.35 -18.61
CA VAL A 196 -15.90 -23.34 -19.54
C VAL A 196 -14.39 -23.17 -19.64
N SER A 197 -13.91 -21.93 -19.71
CA SER A 197 -12.48 -21.65 -19.78
C SER A 197 -12.13 -20.25 -19.29
N ILE A 198 -10.85 -20.09 -18.95
CA ILE A 198 -10.24 -18.83 -18.55
C ILE A 198 -9.08 -18.55 -19.50
N THR A 199 -9.10 -17.40 -20.17
CA THR A 199 -7.98 -16.91 -20.95
C THR A 199 -7.13 -16.00 -20.07
N LEU A 200 -5.86 -16.38 -19.90
CA LEU A 200 -4.89 -15.59 -19.15
C LEU A 200 -4.48 -14.32 -19.93
N PRO A 201 -3.86 -13.33 -19.27
CA PRO A 201 -3.44 -12.09 -19.93
C PRO A 201 -2.40 -12.29 -21.05
N GLU A 202 -2.26 -11.25 -21.88
CA GLU A 202 -1.27 -11.14 -22.96
C GLU A 202 0.18 -11.15 -22.43
N PRO A 203 1.19 -11.50 -23.26
CA PRO A 203 2.58 -11.61 -22.82
C PRO A 203 3.22 -10.31 -22.30
N ASP A 204 2.79 -9.16 -22.81
CA ASP A 204 3.31 -7.85 -22.42
C ASP A 204 2.88 -7.40 -21.01
N THR A 205 2.03 -8.19 -20.35
CA THR A 205 1.66 -7.99 -18.95
C THR A 205 2.70 -8.52 -17.98
N TYR A 206 3.57 -9.44 -18.41
CA TYR A 206 4.63 -10.05 -17.58
C TYR A 206 4.13 -10.71 -16.28
N ILE A 207 2.88 -11.20 -16.27
CA ILE A 207 2.30 -11.91 -15.12
C ILE A 207 2.65 -13.40 -15.22
N ASN A 208 3.11 -13.96 -14.12
CA ASN A 208 3.43 -15.38 -13.95
C ASN A 208 2.45 -16.03 -12.98
N TRP A 209 1.93 -17.20 -13.32
CA TRP A 209 0.92 -17.92 -12.55
C TRP A 209 1.46 -19.24 -12.03
N PHE A 210 1.42 -19.43 -10.72
CA PHE A 210 1.84 -20.66 -10.05
C PHE A 210 0.66 -21.59 -9.78
N SER A 211 -0.51 -21.03 -9.43
CA SER A 211 -1.72 -21.79 -9.16
C SER A 211 -2.96 -20.94 -9.42
N ILE A 212 -4.03 -21.58 -9.89
CA ILE A 212 -5.37 -20.96 -10.03
C ILE A 212 -6.37 -21.91 -9.38
N THR A 213 -7.22 -21.36 -8.51
CA THR A 213 -8.27 -22.08 -7.80
C THR A 213 -9.58 -21.33 -7.93
N LEU A 214 -10.64 -22.04 -8.29
CA LEU A 214 -11.99 -21.49 -8.32
C LEU A 214 -12.73 -21.81 -7.03
N ARG A 215 -13.61 -20.90 -6.61
CA ARG A 215 -14.56 -21.15 -5.51
C ARG A 215 -15.94 -21.43 -6.08
N SER A 216 -16.51 -22.59 -5.77
CA SER A 216 -17.81 -22.99 -6.30
C SER A 216 -18.96 -22.08 -5.83
N ALA A 217 -19.91 -21.77 -6.70
CA ALA A 217 -21.22 -21.25 -6.31
C ALA A 217 -22.20 -22.40 -5.99
N SER A 218 -23.34 -22.09 -5.38
CA SER A 218 -24.42 -23.06 -5.14
C SER A 218 -25.07 -23.49 -6.45
N SER A 219 -25.31 -24.79 -6.64
CA SER A 219 -25.88 -25.36 -7.87
C SER A 219 -27.40 -25.21 -8.03
N SER A 220 -28.09 -24.63 -7.04
CA SER A 220 -29.53 -24.36 -7.10
C SER A 220 -29.82 -22.89 -6.89
N LEU A 221 -30.77 -22.35 -7.67
CA LEU A 221 -31.37 -21.02 -7.51
C LEU A 221 -32.09 -20.98 -6.16
N PRO A 222 -31.47 -20.43 -5.11
CA PRO A 222 -32.01 -20.55 -3.77
C PRO A 222 -32.99 -19.41 -3.53
N SER A 223 -34.14 -19.71 -2.91
CA SER A 223 -35.11 -18.69 -2.48
C SER A 223 -34.67 -17.95 -1.21
N VAL A 224 -33.44 -18.18 -0.75
CA VAL A 224 -32.80 -17.59 0.42
C VAL A 224 -31.31 -17.36 0.13
N PRO A 225 -30.63 -16.44 0.85
CA PRO A 225 -29.18 -16.28 0.72
C PRO A 225 -28.42 -17.57 1.05
N VAL A 226 -27.36 -17.85 0.30
CA VAL A 226 -26.45 -18.98 0.57
C VAL A 226 -25.13 -18.42 1.05
N LEU A 227 -24.95 -18.34 2.35
CA LEU A 227 -23.79 -17.72 2.96
C LEU A 227 -22.68 -18.74 3.19
N GLY A 228 -21.47 -18.41 2.78
CA GLY A 228 -20.26 -19.18 3.03
C GLY A 228 -19.20 -18.33 3.70
N VAL A 229 -18.58 -18.82 4.76
CA VAL A 229 -17.39 -18.17 5.34
C VAL A 229 -16.19 -18.54 4.48
N GLN A 230 -15.57 -17.56 3.84
CA GLN A 230 -14.31 -17.78 3.11
C GLN A 230 -13.14 -17.85 4.06
N SER A 231 -13.07 -16.96 5.05
CA SER A 231 -11.98 -16.96 6.02
C SER A 231 -12.39 -16.28 7.31
N VAL A 232 -11.73 -16.70 8.38
CA VAL A 232 -11.70 -16.02 9.67
C VAL A 232 -10.23 -15.87 10.03
N ARG A 233 -9.78 -14.63 10.21
CA ARG A 233 -8.38 -14.30 10.46
C ARG A 233 -8.25 -13.35 11.65
N SER A 234 -7.36 -13.70 12.57
CA SER A 234 -6.89 -12.77 13.59
C SER A 234 -5.98 -11.72 12.99
N THR A 235 -6.12 -10.48 13.45
CA THR A 235 -5.18 -9.41 13.11
C THR A 235 -4.41 -8.97 14.34
N THR A 236 -3.28 -8.29 14.14
CA THR A 236 -2.59 -7.54 15.21
C THR A 236 -3.08 -6.09 15.32
N LYS A 237 -4.19 -5.76 14.63
CA LYS A 237 -4.87 -4.47 14.68
C LYS A 237 -5.89 -4.43 15.80
N TRP A 238 -6.20 -3.23 16.29
CA TRP A 238 -7.33 -3.01 17.18
C TRP A 238 -8.17 -1.82 16.77
N PHE A 239 -9.42 -1.79 17.25
CA PHE A 239 -10.26 -0.61 17.12
C PHE A 239 -9.73 0.50 18.02
N ASP A 240 -9.52 1.69 17.46
CA ASP A 240 -9.32 2.90 18.25
C ASP A 240 -10.64 3.20 18.98
N SER A 241 -10.68 2.95 20.28
CA SER A 241 -11.93 3.00 21.04
C SER A 241 -12.11 4.35 21.72
N GLU A 242 -13.30 4.96 21.60
CA GLU A 242 -13.82 5.94 22.57
C GLU A 242 -14.32 5.27 23.87
N LEU A 243 -14.14 3.95 24.00
CA LEU A 243 -14.65 3.19 25.15
C LEU A 243 -13.73 3.39 26.36
N PRO A 244 -14.28 3.54 27.59
CA PRO A 244 -13.50 3.81 28.80
C PRO A 244 -12.57 2.68 29.28
N SER A 245 -12.40 1.60 28.52
CA SER A 245 -11.59 0.44 28.92
C SER A 245 -10.14 0.62 28.50
N THR A 246 -9.22 0.29 29.40
CA THR A 246 -7.77 0.27 29.19
C THR A 246 -7.28 -0.81 28.23
N ASP A 247 -8.17 -1.64 27.70
CA ASP A 247 -7.83 -2.84 26.93
C ASP A 247 -8.16 -2.63 25.45
N SER A 248 -7.16 -2.84 24.58
CA SER A 248 -7.32 -2.78 23.12
C SER A 248 -8.29 -3.87 22.62
N ILE A 249 -9.26 -3.49 21.80
CA ILE A 249 -10.22 -4.43 21.20
C ILE A 249 -9.65 -4.96 19.89
N GLN A 250 -9.12 -6.19 19.89
CA GLN A 250 -8.54 -6.81 18.71
C GLN A 250 -9.57 -6.94 17.59
N ILE A 251 -9.15 -6.64 16.37
CA ILE A 251 -9.98 -6.84 15.17
C ILE A 251 -9.78 -8.28 14.67
N ILE A 252 -10.89 -9.00 14.54
CA ILE A 252 -10.97 -10.26 13.81
C ILE A 252 -11.68 -10.02 12.49
N GLU A 253 -11.00 -10.36 11.39
CA GLU A 253 -11.53 -10.22 10.04
C GLU A 253 -12.29 -11.49 9.63
N VAL A 254 -13.54 -11.32 9.18
CA VAL A 254 -14.41 -12.39 8.69
C VAL A 254 -14.79 -12.07 7.26
N ARG A 255 -14.39 -12.92 6.31
CA ARG A 255 -14.76 -12.80 4.90
C ARG A 255 -15.97 -13.69 4.62
N LEU A 256 -17.07 -13.07 4.23
CA LEU A 256 -18.35 -13.74 3.99
C LEU A 256 -18.76 -13.62 2.53
N ASP A 257 -19.06 -14.75 1.91
CA ASP A 257 -19.58 -14.83 0.55
C ASP A 257 -21.08 -15.06 0.55
N ASN A 258 -21.76 -14.49 -0.45
CA ASN A 258 -23.04 -15.00 -0.90
C ASN A 258 -22.83 -15.86 -2.15
N LEU A 259 -22.86 -17.18 -1.95
CA LEU A 259 -22.59 -18.20 -2.95
C LEU A 259 -23.81 -18.51 -3.83
N ALA A 260 -24.94 -17.82 -3.65
CA ALA A 260 -26.06 -17.94 -4.57
C ALA A 260 -25.62 -17.51 -5.99
N PRO A 261 -26.04 -18.25 -7.05
CA PRO A 261 -25.82 -17.84 -8.43
C PRO A 261 -26.35 -16.45 -8.73
N LEU A 262 -25.73 -15.78 -9.69
CA LEU A 262 -26.20 -14.50 -10.19
C LEU A 262 -27.45 -14.72 -11.07
N ASP A 263 -28.64 -14.63 -10.47
CA ASP A 263 -29.89 -15.07 -11.09
C ASP A 263 -30.86 -13.95 -11.49
N GLY A 264 -30.48 -12.70 -11.22
CA GLY A 264 -31.31 -11.52 -11.50
C GLY A 264 -32.52 -11.35 -10.56
N THR A 265 -32.67 -12.20 -9.54
CA THR A 265 -33.66 -12.03 -8.46
C THR A 265 -33.02 -11.42 -7.22
N THR A 266 -33.85 -11.08 -6.23
CA THR A 266 -33.40 -10.43 -4.98
C THR A 266 -33.65 -11.30 -3.75
N ASP A 267 -34.26 -12.48 -3.93
CA ASP A 267 -34.62 -13.38 -2.83
C ASP A 267 -33.40 -14.07 -2.20
N SER A 268 -32.36 -14.25 -3.00
CA SER A 268 -31.06 -14.73 -2.58
C SER A 268 -30.17 -13.64 -1.95
N TRP A 269 -30.65 -12.40 -1.79
CA TRP A 269 -29.86 -11.30 -1.22
C TRP A 269 -30.12 -11.14 0.28
N ILE A 270 -29.09 -10.73 1.02
CA ILE A 270 -29.29 -10.13 2.35
C ILE A 270 -29.87 -8.74 2.12
N ARG A 271 -31.12 -8.53 2.57
CA ARG A 271 -31.88 -7.28 2.32
C ARG A 271 -32.08 -6.37 3.53
N THR A 272 -31.78 -6.86 4.71
CA THR A 272 -31.89 -6.13 5.98
C THR A 272 -30.55 -6.18 6.68
N PRO A 273 -30.22 -5.22 7.57
CA PRO A 273 -29.01 -5.28 8.36
C PRO A 273 -28.98 -6.52 9.26
N TYR A 274 -27.83 -7.20 9.31
CA TYR A 274 -27.53 -8.29 10.24
C TYR A 274 -26.32 -7.96 11.09
N ASN A 275 -26.35 -8.39 12.35
CA ASN A 275 -25.16 -8.39 13.20
C ASN A 275 -24.45 -9.74 13.07
N VAL A 276 -23.15 -9.67 12.83
CA VAL A 276 -22.25 -10.83 12.75
C VAL A 276 -21.36 -10.83 13.97
N SER A 277 -21.33 -11.97 14.65
CA SER A 277 -20.56 -12.20 15.86
C SER A 277 -19.76 -13.50 15.75
N ILE A 278 -18.58 -13.53 16.35
CA ILE A 278 -17.76 -14.72 16.60
C ILE A 278 -17.89 -15.13 18.06
N SER A 279 -17.90 -16.44 18.30
CA SER A 279 -17.90 -17.00 19.65
C SER A 279 -17.21 -18.36 19.68
N SER A 280 -16.64 -18.71 20.83
CA SER A 280 -16.14 -20.06 21.11
C SER A 280 -17.07 -20.81 22.07
N SER A 281 -17.08 -22.14 22.00
CA SER A 281 -17.93 -22.99 22.85
C SER A 281 -17.65 -22.88 24.36
N ASP A 282 -16.48 -22.39 24.74
CA ASP A 282 -16.01 -22.18 26.11
C ASP A 282 -16.07 -20.71 26.56
N SER A 283 -16.62 -19.80 25.73
CA SER A 283 -16.76 -18.37 26.01
C SER A 283 -15.43 -17.62 26.21
N SER A 284 -14.34 -18.15 25.68
CA SER A 284 -13.01 -17.56 25.75
C SER A 284 -12.71 -16.62 24.56
N LEU A 285 -13.49 -16.72 23.48
CA LEU A 285 -13.64 -15.73 22.42
C LEU A 285 -15.08 -15.19 22.47
N ILE A 286 -15.26 -13.89 22.74
CA ILE A 286 -16.57 -13.23 22.85
C ILE A 286 -16.55 -11.95 22.02
N THR A 287 -17.51 -11.84 21.11
CA THR A 287 -17.74 -10.58 20.40
C THR A 287 -18.11 -9.46 21.36
N VAL A 288 -17.25 -8.45 21.46
CA VAL A 288 -17.54 -7.19 22.15
C VAL A 288 -18.00 -6.10 21.19
N VAL A 289 -17.54 -6.15 19.93
CA VAL A 289 -17.99 -5.24 18.86
C VAL A 289 -18.50 -6.09 17.68
N PRO A 290 -19.82 -6.24 17.50
CA PRO A 290 -20.37 -7.00 16.37
C PRO A 290 -20.20 -6.24 15.06
N ALA A 291 -19.93 -6.96 13.98
CA ALA A 291 -19.92 -6.37 12.64
C ALA A 291 -21.35 -6.21 12.12
N THR A 292 -21.64 -5.10 11.43
CA THR A 292 -22.94 -4.89 10.77
C THR A 292 -22.84 -5.16 9.28
N LEU A 293 -23.52 -6.20 8.80
CA LEU A 293 -23.70 -6.50 7.38
C LEU A 293 -25.02 -5.90 6.88
N LYS A 294 -24.95 -4.78 6.17
CA LYS A 294 -26.15 -4.04 5.71
C LYS A 294 -26.85 -4.67 4.51
N ARG A 295 -26.08 -5.13 3.52
CA ARG A 295 -26.53 -5.67 2.23
C ARG A 295 -25.48 -6.63 1.70
N LEU A 296 -25.91 -7.76 1.14
CA LEU A 296 -25.01 -8.67 0.41
C LEU A 296 -25.79 -9.34 -0.73
N ARG A 297 -25.47 -8.95 -1.96
CA ARG A 297 -26.06 -9.48 -3.18
C ARG A 297 -25.49 -10.89 -3.48
N SER A 298 -26.24 -11.70 -4.22
CA SER A 298 -25.78 -13.00 -4.75
C SER A 298 -24.52 -12.84 -5.58
N ASN A 299 -23.54 -13.72 -5.39
CA ASN A 299 -22.23 -13.69 -6.06
C ASN A 299 -21.39 -12.43 -5.72
N ASP A 300 -21.58 -11.90 -4.51
CA ASP A 300 -20.79 -10.84 -3.91
C ASP A 300 -20.12 -11.31 -2.61
N GLN A 301 -19.25 -10.47 -2.04
CA GLN A 301 -18.50 -10.75 -0.82
C GLN A 301 -18.42 -9.52 0.09
N ALA A 302 -18.38 -9.75 1.40
CA ALA A 302 -18.11 -8.72 2.39
C ALA A 302 -16.94 -9.10 3.29
N LEU A 303 -16.08 -8.13 3.58
CA LEU A 303 -15.11 -8.19 4.67
C LEU A 303 -15.73 -7.53 5.90
N LEU A 304 -15.82 -8.28 7.00
CA LEU A 304 -16.43 -7.87 8.25
C LEU A 304 -15.36 -7.82 9.34
N ARG A 305 -15.42 -6.79 10.20
CA ARG A 305 -14.50 -6.59 11.32
C ARG A 305 -15.27 -6.78 12.62
N VAL A 306 -14.90 -7.80 13.40
CA VAL A 306 -15.55 -8.17 14.67
C VAL A 306 -14.53 -7.97 15.79
N GLY A 307 -14.94 -7.27 16.86
CA GLY A 307 -14.06 -7.01 18.01
C GLY A 307 -14.14 -8.10 19.06
N ASP A 308 -12.98 -8.52 19.57
CA ASP A 308 -12.83 -9.44 20.70
C ASP A 308 -12.01 -8.77 21.84
N GLN A 309 -12.26 -9.15 23.09
CA GLN A 309 -11.63 -8.55 24.28
C GLN A 309 -10.99 -9.61 25.20
N HIS A 310 -10.28 -10.63 24.70
CA HIS A 310 -9.59 -11.59 25.56
C HIS A 310 -8.14 -11.91 25.10
N GLY A 311 -7.34 -12.50 26.00
CA GLY A 311 -5.87 -12.59 25.94
C GLY A 311 -5.28 -13.59 24.92
N HIS A 312 -3.94 -13.77 24.98
CA HIS A 312 -3.11 -14.51 24.00
C HIS A 312 -3.34 -16.05 23.94
N GLU A 313 -4.50 -16.52 23.51
CA GLU A 313 -4.81 -17.95 23.33
C GLU A 313 -5.16 -18.29 21.88
N VAL A 314 -4.67 -19.44 21.38
CA VAL A 314 -4.95 -19.95 20.03
C VAL A 314 -6.11 -20.93 20.09
N TYR A 315 -7.17 -20.64 19.34
CA TYR A 315 -8.36 -21.47 19.18
C TYR A 315 -8.41 -22.07 17.78
N ARG A 316 -8.69 -23.38 17.69
CA ARG A 316 -8.85 -24.08 16.41
C ARG A 316 -10.24 -24.69 16.29
N SER A 317 -11.05 -24.15 15.38
CA SER A 317 -12.32 -24.76 14.94
C SER A 317 -12.11 -25.77 13.82
N GLU A 318 -13.15 -26.52 13.45
CA GLU A 318 -13.12 -27.50 12.34
C GLU A 318 -12.80 -26.89 10.94
N GLY A 319 -12.40 -25.61 10.85
CA GLY A 319 -11.90 -25.01 9.61
C GLY A 319 -10.94 -23.81 9.74
N TRP A 320 -10.83 -23.16 10.91
CA TRP A 320 -10.09 -21.89 11.06
C TRP A 320 -9.24 -21.85 12.32
N GLU A 321 -8.03 -21.31 12.20
CA GLU A 321 -7.12 -21.01 13.31
C GLU A 321 -7.24 -19.53 13.65
N VAL A 322 -7.63 -19.22 14.89
CA VAL A 322 -7.81 -17.87 15.41
C VAL A 322 -6.95 -17.73 16.64
N THR A 323 -6.10 -16.70 16.66
CA THR A 323 -5.34 -16.29 17.85
C THR A 323 -6.04 -15.08 18.46
N ALA A 324 -6.59 -15.24 19.68
CA ALA A 324 -7.06 -14.11 20.46
C ALA A 324 -5.88 -13.40 21.09
N GLY A 325 -5.98 -12.09 21.26
CA GLY A 325 -4.93 -11.22 21.77
C GLY A 325 -3.89 -10.82 20.73
N ILE A 326 -3.26 -9.67 20.97
CA ILE A 326 -2.22 -9.10 20.11
C ILE A 326 -0.87 -9.35 20.78
N PRO A 327 0.01 -10.20 20.25
CA PRO A 327 1.28 -10.53 20.90
C PRO A 327 2.19 -9.31 21.03
N GLU A 328 3.05 -9.30 22.05
CA GLU A 328 4.17 -8.36 22.07
C GLU A 328 5.15 -8.68 20.93
N TRP A 329 5.67 -7.63 20.30
CA TRP A 329 6.69 -7.79 19.28
C TRP A 329 8.06 -7.97 19.91
N VAL A 330 8.80 -8.99 19.49
CA VAL A 330 10.19 -9.24 19.92
C VAL A 330 11.16 -9.09 18.76
N LYS A 331 12.45 -8.96 19.07
CA LYS A 331 13.49 -8.89 18.03
C LYS A 331 13.47 -10.11 17.11
N GLY A 332 13.56 -9.85 15.81
CA GLY A 332 13.65 -10.84 14.75
C GLY A 332 12.46 -10.81 13.77
N ASP A 333 12.78 -11.11 12.51
CA ASP A 333 11.88 -10.95 11.36
C ASP A 333 10.55 -11.70 11.53
N ALA A 334 10.58 -12.89 12.13
CA ALA A 334 9.36 -13.69 12.33
C ALA A 334 8.33 -13.01 13.24
N SER A 335 8.78 -12.22 14.23
CA SER A 335 7.87 -11.46 15.09
C SER A 335 7.39 -10.20 14.39
N LEU A 336 8.28 -9.47 13.71
CA LEU A 336 7.92 -8.28 12.95
C LEU A 336 6.95 -8.59 11.82
N ALA A 337 7.04 -9.77 11.21
CA ALA A 337 6.10 -10.26 10.21
C ALA A 337 4.64 -10.37 10.68
N THR A 338 4.41 -10.33 12.00
CA THR A 338 3.06 -10.32 12.57
C THR A 338 2.51 -8.90 12.74
N HIS A 339 3.35 -7.86 12.67
CA HIS A 339 2.89 -6.47 12.70
C HIS A 339 2.10 -6.16 11.42
N GLU A 340 0.98 -5.45 11.56
CA GLU A 340 0.11 -5.07 10.45
C GLU A 340 -0.09 -3.56 10.42
N ALA A 341 -0.39 -3.03 9.24
CA ALA A 341 -0.83 -1.64 9.13
C ALA A 341 -2.02 -1.39 10.08
N PRO A 342 -1.94 -0.35 10.94
CA PRO A 342 -3.01 0.00 11.86
C PRO A 342 -4.35 0.23 11.16
N GLU A 343 -5.43 -0.04 11.88
CA GLU A 343 -6.78 0.17 11.34
C GLU A 343 -7.04 1.64 10.98
N TRP A 344 -6.51 2.57 11.78
CA TRP A 344 -6.62 3.99 11.50
C TRP A 344 -5.93 4.38 10.19
N TYR A 345 -4.80 3.73 9.88
CA TYR A 345 -4.05 3.98 8.64
C TYR A 345 -4.83 3.45 7.45
N ASP A 346 -5.44 2.27 7.58
CA ASP A 346 -6.37 1.76 6.58
C ASP A 346 -7.57 2.69 6.37
N ASP A 347 -8.04 3.38 7.41
CA ASP A 347 -9.21 4.26 7.37
C ASP A 347 -8.89 5.70 6.90
N ALA A 348 -7.63 6.13 7.02
CA ALA A 348 -7.18 7.51 6.78
C ALA A 348 -7.26 7.95 5.32
N LYS A 349 -6.87 7.10 4.35
CA LYS A 349 -6.98 7.32 2.89
C LYS A 349 -6.24 8.50 2.26
N PHE A 350 -6.17 9.64 2.91
CA PHE A 350 -5.57 10.86 2.39
C PHE A 350 -4.68 11.51 3.43
N GLY A 351 -3.46 11.86 3.03
CA GLY A 351 -2.48 12.51 3.88
C GLY A 351 -1.68 13.57 3.13
N ILE A 352 -0.99 14.41 3.90
CA ILE A 352 -0.10 15.45 3.39
C ILE A 352 1.35 15.06 3.64
N PHE A 353 2.14 15.02 2.58
CA PHE A 353 3.59 14.92 2.65
C PHE A 353 4.20 16.32 2.58
N ILE A 354 5.35 16.51 3.21
CA ILE A 354 6.04 17.79 3.21
C ILE A 354 7.53 17.56 2.94
N HIS A 355 8.02 18.06 1.81
CA HIS A 355 9.44 18.14 1.53
C HIS A 355 9.98 19.56 1.72
N TRP A 356 10.44 19.84 2.94
CA TRP A 356 10.97 21.15 3.32
C TRP A 356 12.41 21.04 3.86
N GLY A 357 13.32 21.84 3.28
CA GLY A 357 14.72 21.84 3.67
C GLY A 357 15.58 22.77 2.81
N VAL A 358 16.89 22.71 3.00
CA VAL A 358 17.89 23.62 2.41
C VAL A 358 17.89 23.61 0.86
N TYR A 359 17.37 22.54 0.26
CA TYR A 359 17.26 22.34 -1.18
C TYR A 359 16.19 23.18 -1.90
N TRP A 360 15.52 24.09 -1.19
CA TRP A 360 14.40 24.93 -1.67
C TRP A 360 14.72 25.88 -2.84
N SER A 361 15.99 26.14 -3.17
CA SER A 361 16.39 27.28 -4.01
C SER A 361 16.89 26.93 -5.41
N GLN A 362 16.84 25.67 -5.83
CA GLN A 362 17.54 25.27 -7.04
C GLN A 362 16.58 25.18 -8.23
N ARG A 363 16.74 26.10 -9.17
CA ARG A 363 16.02 26.11 -10.46
C ARG A 363 16.19 24.78 -11.19
N GLY A 364 15.22 23.88 -11.06
CA GLY A 364 15.13 22.68 -11.90
C GLY A 364 14.65 23.06 -13.30
N HIS A 365 15.54 23.03 -14.30
CA HIS A 365 15.14 23.34 -15.67
C HIS A 365 14.35 22.17 -16.31
N HIS A 366 13.33 22.55 -17.08
CA HIS A 366 12.33 21.69 -17.74
C HIS A 366 12.88 20.42 -18.41
N LEU A 367 12.25 19.28 -18.11
CA LEU A 367 12.14 18.18 -19.07
C LEU A 367 11.03 18.52 -20.08
N ASP A 368 11.30 18.26 -21.35
CA ASP A 368 10.54 18.69 -22.53
C ASP A 368 9.01 18.49 -22.46
N SER A 369 8.29 19.54 -22.85
CA SER A 369 6.84 19.64 -23.12
C SER A 369 6.25 18.61 -24.11
N SER A 370 7.05 17.81 -24.80
CA SER A 370 6.58 16.81 -25.77
C SER A 370 5.88 15.58 -25.16
N MET A 371 5.80 15.45 -23.83
CA MET A 371 5.27 14.26 -23.14
C MET A 371 3.83 14.42 -22.60
N ARG A 372 3.12 15.51 -22.90
CA ARG A 372 1.71 15.73 -22.48
C ARG A 372 0.69 14.80 -23.16
N SER A 373 1.11 14.01 -24.16
CA SER A 373 0.24 13.12 -24.94
C SER A 373 0.53 11.64 -24.66
N GLY A 374 -0.02 11.12 -23.57
CA GLY A 374 -0.38 9.71 -23.46
C GLY A 374 0.58 8.79 -22.70
N ARG A 375 0.13 8.44 -21.48
CA ARG A 375 0.57 7.34 -20.60
C ARG A 375 1.91 7.53 -19.87
N PRO A 376 1.99 7.11 -18.59
CA PRO A 376 3.19 7.25 -17.78
C PRO A 376 4.22 6.25 -18.28
N THR A 377 5.28 6.73 -18.92
CA THR A 377 6.52 5.97 -19.02
C THR A 377 7.21 6.05 -17.68
N SER A 378 7.75 4.93 -17.20
CA SER A 378 8.45 4.76 -15.92
C SER A 378 9.67 5.68 -15.72
N ALA A 379 10.02 6.51 -16.72
CA ALA A 379 10.98 7.61 -16.60
C ALA A 379 10.42 8.82 -15.84
N PHE A 380 9.09 8.93 -15.65
CA PHE A 380 8.46 10.01 -14.88
C PHE A 380 8.75 9.93 -13.37
N LEU A 381 8.91 8.72 -12.83
CA LEU A 381 9.13 8.50 -11.39
C LEU A 381 10.62 8.60 -11.01
N THR A 382 11.54 8.33 -11.95
CA THR A 382 12.98 8.27 -11.66
C THR A 382 13.68 9.64 -11.62
N TYR A 383 13.00 10.73 -12.02
CA TYR A 383 13.61 12.07 -12.11
C TYR A 383 12.90 13.16 -11.30
N ALA A 384 11.76 12.85 -10.68
CA ALA A 384 11.10 13.70 -9.68
C ALA A 384 11.81 13.68 -8.31
N ALA A 385 12.87 12.87 -8.19
CA ALA A 385 13.78 12.79 -7.07
C ALA A 385 14.32 14.19 -6.70
N LEU A 386 14.27 14.46 -5.39
CA LEU A 386 14.51 15.71 -4.68
C LEU A 386 15.55 16.64 -5.34
N ALA A 387 15.38 17.96 -5.18
CA ALA A 387 16.41 18.92 -5.59
C ALA A 387 17.81 18.60 -5.02
N VAL A 388 17.91 17.95 -3.85
CA VAL A 388 19.17 17.39 -3.30
C VAL A 388 19.76 16.30 -4.18
N ILE A 389 18.91 15.38 -4.65
CA ILE A 389 19.29 14.23 -5.46
C ILE A 389 19.88 14.72 -6.79
N ARG A 390 19.18 15.66 -7.44
CA ARG A 390 19.66 16.31 -8.68
C ARG A 390 20.91 17.15 -8.44
N TYR A 391 20.96 17.93 -7.37
CA TYR A 391 22.14 18.71 -7.03
C TYR A 391 23.36 17.81 -6.92
N ASN A 392 23.26 16.72 -6.15
CA ASN A 392 24.41 15.86 -5.93
C ASN A 392 24.83 15.07 -7.18
N TRP A 393 23.91 14.37 -7.85
CA TRP A 393 24.29 13.53 -9.00
C TRP A 393 24.88 14.35 -10.14
N GLN A 394 24.31 15.54 -10.38
CA GLN A 394 24.72 16.40 -11.49
C GLN A 394 25.96 17.25 -11.15
N LEU A 395 26.22 17.54 -9.87
CA LEU A 395 27.37 18.35 -9.48
C LEU A 395 28.57 17.54 -8.96
N HIS A 396 28.40 16.33 -8.43
CA HIS A 396 29.49 15.68 -7.67
C HIS A 396 29.83 14.23 -8.05
N ASN A 397 29.00 13.48 -8.80
CA ASN A 397 29.24 12.03 -9.01
C ASN A 397 28.88 11.43 -10.40
N PRO A 398 29.76 11.54 -11.42
CA PRO A 398 30.75 12.60 -11.58
C PRO A 398 30.05 13.91 -11.95
N PRO A 399 30.69 15.07 -11.71
CA PRO A 399 30.13 16.36 -12.14
C PRO A 399 29.81 16.37 -13.64
N ASP A 400 28.58 16.74 -13.98
CA ASP A 400 28.09 16.85 -15.34
C ASP A 400 27.99 18.33 -15.73
N ALA A 401 29.05 18.82 -16.39
CA ALA A 401 29.15 20.21 -16.85
C ALA A 401 28.12 20.57 -17.95
N ASP A 402 27.49 19.57 -18.57
CA ASP A 402 26.42 19.77 -19.55
C ASP A 402 25.03 19.78 -18.88
N SER A 403 24.93 19.42 -17.60
CA SER A 403 23.66 19.39 -16.88
C SER A 403 23.12 20.81 -16.63
N PRO A 404 21.79 21.02 -16.75
CA PRO A 404 21.19 22.31 -16.46
C PRO A 404 21.44 22.82 -15.04
N THR A 405 21.51 21.92 -14.04
CA THR A 405 21.73 22.31 -12.64
C THR A 405 23.16 22.81 -12.43
N TRP A 406 24.17 22.12 -12.98
CA TRP A 406 25.57 22.56 -12.90
C TRP A 406 25.76 23.94 -13.55
N VAL A 407 25.21 24.13 -14.75
CA VAL A 407 25.29 25.40 -15.49
C VAL A 407 24.59 26.53 -14.71
N HIS A 408 23.40 26.25 -14.18
CA HIS A 408 22.64 27.22 -13.39
C HIS A 408 23.38 27.62 -12.12
N HIS A 409 23.94 26.66 -11.38
CA HIS A 409 24.69 26.92 -10.15
C HIS A 409 25.90 27.82 -10.42
N LEU A 410 26.68 27.50 -11.45
CA LEU A 410 27.85 28.30 -11.83
C LEU A 410 27.46 29.73 -12.22
N GLN A 411 26.36 29.91 -12.95
CA GLN A 411 25.93 31.22 -13.43
C GLN A 411 25.28 32.08 -12.34
N THR A 412 24.64 31.45 -11.35
CA THR A 412 23.80 32.15 -10.36
C THR A 412 24.54 32.37 -9.05
N TYR A 413 25.24 31.34 -8.56
CA TYR A 413 25.91 31.33 -7.27
C TYR A 413 27.43 31.42 -7.41
N GLY A 414 27.98 30.92 -8.53
CA GLY A 414 29.41 30.90 -8.78
C GLY A 414 30.08 29.58 -8.38
N PRO A 415 31.37 29.41 -8.69
CA PRO A 415 32.07 28.14 -8.53
C PRO A 415 32.48 27.83 -7.07
N ASP A 416 32.42 28.82 -6.19
CA ASP A 416 32.92 28.73 -4.82
C ASP A 416 31.81 28.50 -3.78
N VAL A 417 30.54 28.54 -4.20
CA VAL A 417 29.38 28.28 -3.33
C VAL A 417 29.12 26.77 -3.26
N ILE A 418 29.08 26.23 -2.04
CA ILE A 418 28.79 24.82 -1.77
C ILE A 418 27.38 24.64 -1.20
N TYR A 419 26.91 23.38 -1.07
CA TYR A 419 25.54 23.11 -0.62
C TYR A 419 25.22 23.74 0.75
N ASP A 420 26.15 23.59 1.70
CA ASP A 420 25.97 24.06 3.07
C ASP A 420 25.87 25.59 3.19
N ASP A 421 26.36 26.35 2.19
CA ASP A 421 26.21 27.81 2.19
C ASP A 421 24.74 28.23 2.07
N PHE A 422 23.88 27.38 1.51
CA PHE A 422 22.43 27.64 1.41
C PHE A 422 21.69 27.53 2.75
N ILE A 423 22.30 26.94 3.79
CA ILE A 423 21.71 26.87 5.15
C ILE A 423 21.40 28.29 5.66
N ALA A 424 22.29 29.25 5.41
CA ALA A 424 22.08 30.64 5.82
C ALA A 424 20.87 31.31 5.14
N ASN A 425 20.42 30.77 4.00
CA ASN A 425 19.28 31.29 3.24
C ASN A 425 17.96 30.60 3.62
N PHE A 426 18.01 29.53 4.42
CA PHE A 426 16.82 28.86 4.96
C PHE A 426 16.36 29.57 6.24
N THR A 427 15.65 30.69 6.07
CA THR A 427 15.36 31.63 7.17
C THR A 427 14.15 31.26 8.02
N ALA A 428 13.17 30.55 7.47
CA ALA A 428 11.89 30.25 8.10
C ALA A 428 11.20 31.50 8.71
N GLU A 429 11.37 32.69 8.11
CA GLU A 429 10.89 33.95 8.70
C GLU A 429 9.35 34.10 8.75
N ALA A 430 8.65 33.35 7.92
CA ALA A 430 7.20 33.22 7.85
C ALA A 430 6.69 31.86 8.37
N TRP A 431 7.54 31.08 9.04
CA TRP A 431 7.14 29.81 9.64
C TRP A 431 6.12 30.02 10.76
N ASP A 432 4.96 29.39 10.60
CA ASP A 432 3.95 29.25 11.64
C ASP A 432 3.40 27.81 11.63
N PRO A 433 3.68 27.00 12.66
CA PRO A 433 3.20 25.62 12.72
C PRO A 433 1.67 25.54 12.86
N ASP A 434 1.02 26.57 13.43
CA ASP A 434 -0.43 26.61 13.55
C ASP A 434 -1.09 26.84 12.19
N GLU A 435 -0.53 27.73 11.36
CA GLU A 435 -1.06 27.94 10.00
C GLU A 435 -0.93 26.69 9.13
N TRP A 436 0.20 25.97 9.23
CA TRP A 436 0.41 24.73 8.50
C TRP A 436 -0.56 23.63 8.96
N THR A 437 -0.68 23.40 10.27
CA THR A 437 -1.56 22.35 10.78
C THR A 437 -3.04 22.67 10.54
N ASP A 438 -3.45 23.94 10.59
CA ASP A 438 -4.79 24.38 10.20
C ASP A 438 -5.04 24.11 8.70
N LEU A 439 -4.08 24.44 7.82
CA LEU A 439 -4.18 24.14 6.38
C LEU A 439 -4.35 22.64 6.12
N PHE A 440 -3.52 21.81 6.75
CA PHE A 440 -3.57 20.37 6.54
C PHE A 440 -4.89 19.80 7.03
N ALA A 441 -5.30 20.16 8.25
CA ALA A 441 -6.60 19.77 8.78
C ALA A 441 -7.74 20.20 7.85
N ASP A 442 -7.75 21.44 7.34
CA ASP A 442 -8.80 21.90 6.45
C ASP A 442 -8.80 21.21 5.07
N ALA A 443 -7.63 20.82 4.56
CA ALA A 443 -7.46 20.14 3.27
C ALA A 443 -7.99 18.69 3.27
N VAL A 444 -7.93 18.04 4.43
CA VAL A 444 -8.22 16.61 4.58
C VAL A 444 -9.45 16.32 5.44
N ARG A 445 -10.00 17.31 6.17
CA ARG A 445 -11.14 17.10 7.06
C ARG A 445 -12.43 16.76 6.30
N ALA A 446 -13.08 15.67 6.71
CA ALA A 446 -14.47 15.35 6.36
C ALA A 446 -15.47 15.96 7.35
N THR A 447 -16.78 15.82 7.08
CA THR A 447 -17.88 16.29 7.93
C THR A 447 -17.67 16.06 9.44
N LEU A 448 -18.26 16.93 10.28
CA LEU A 448 -18.18 16.94 11.76
C LEU A 448 -18.50 15.61 12.48
N SER A 449 -19.03 14.58 11.81
CA SER A 449 -19.32 13.26 12.40
C SER A 449 -18.21 12.22 12.19
N SER A 450 -17.17 12.52 11.41
CA SER A 450 -16.03 11.63 11.20
C SER A 450 -14.82 12.16 11.99
N SER A 451 -14.70 11.76 13.25
CA SER A 451 -13.42 11.74 13.97
C SER A 451 -12.52 10.70 13.31
N ARG A 452 -11.95 11.02 12.15
CA ARG A 452 -11.16 10.06 11.37
C ARG A 452 -9.75 10.58 11.17
N SER A 453 -8.84 9.67 11.49
CA SER A 453 -7.40 9.73 11.40
C SER A 453 -6.90 10.26 10.07
N ILE A 454 -6.02 11.24 10.12
CA ILE A 454 -5.45 11.91 8.95
C ILE A 454 -3.94 11.84 9.05
N THR A 455 -3.23 11.54 7.97
CA THR A 455 -1.77 11.41 8.01
C THR A 455 -1.06 12.69 7.58
N MET A 456 -0.11 13.17 8.38
CA MET A 456 0.90 14.15 7.97
C MET A 456 2.28 13.51 8.06
N VAL A 457 3.07 13.47 6.98
CA VAL A 457 4.45 12.96 7.00
C VAL A 457 5.41 14.11 6.69
N LEU A 458 6.34 14.40 7.60
CA LEU A 458 7.33 15.45 7.42
C LEU A 458 8.69 14.87 7.04
N HIS A 459 9.28 15.36 5.94
CA HIS A 459 10.68 15.17 5.62
C HIS A 459 11.56 16.00 6.57
N CYS A 460 12.00 15.38 7.66
CA CYS A 460 13.10 15.90 8.44
C CYS A 460 14.39 15.53 7.71
N SER A 461 15.05 16.48 7.08
CA SER A 461 16.40 16.17 6.64
C SER A 461 17.27 15.96 7.88
N THR A 462 18.18 14.98 7.80
CA THR A 462 19.12 14.59 8.85
C THR A 462 19.83 15.79 9.48
N TRP A 463 19.95 16.90 8.74
CA TRP A 463 20.47 18.17 9.24
C TRP A 463 19.72 18.73 10.45
N GLU A 464 18.40 18.59 10.65
CA GLU A 464 17.76 19.12 11.88
C GLU A 464 18.20 18.34 13.12
N LEU A 465 18.26 17.02 13.02
CA LEU A 465 18.70 16.13 14.09
C LEU A 465 20.20 16.30 14.38
N VAL A 466 20.98 16.62 13.35
CA VAL A 466 22.41 16.90 13.49
C VAL A 466 22.69 18.35 13.94
N ALA A 467 21.94 19.34 13.46
CA ALA A 467 22.10 20.75 13.79
C ALA A 467 21.73 21.08 15.24
N GLN A 468 20.82 20.32 15.86
CA GLN A 468 20.63 20.37 17.32
C GLN A 468 21.93 20.10 18.11
N LYS A 469 22.89 19.40 17.50
CA LYS A 469 24.19 19.07 18.09
C LYS A 469 25.31 20.03 17.68
N CYS A 470 25.17 20.68 16.53
CA CYS A 470 26.17 21.56 15.91
C CYS A 470 25.70 23.03 15.98
N ASP A 471 25.89 23.65 17.15
CA ASP A 471 25.48 25.02 17.50
C ASP A 471 26.23 26.09 16.66
N ARG A 472 25.75 26.36 15.43
CA ARG A 472 26.29 27.39 14.53
C ARG A 472 25.27 28.48 14.21
N ASP A 473 25.66 29.73 14.46
CA ASP A 473 25.19 30.99 13.86
C ASP A 473 23.66 31.22 13.76
N GLY A 474 22.88 30.78 14.75
CA GLY A 474 21.49 31.24 14.91
C GLY A 474 20.44 30.59 14.00
N ALA A 475 20.77 29.47 13.34
CA ALA A 475 19.76 28.63 12.70
C ALA A 475 18.79 28.08 13.76
N LYS A 476 17.52 28.45 13.69
CA LYS A 476 16.49 27.91 14.58
C LYS A 476 16.30 26.41 14.24
N THR A 477 16.36 25.57 15.27
CA THR A 477 16.11 24.12 15.17
C THR A 477 14.77 23.80 15.85
N GLY A 478 14.18 22.64 15.55
CA GLY A 478 12.98 22.15 16.25
C GLY A 478 11.65 22.41 15.54
N TYR A 479 11.64 22.82 14.27
CA TYR A 479 10.41 23.03 13.49
C TYR A 479 9.50 21.80 13.48
N SER A 480 10.10 20.61 13.35
CA SER A 480 9.39 19.33 13.40
C SER A 480 8.66 19.10 14.72
N GLN A 481 9.27 19.49 15.84
CA GLN A 481 8.64 19.37 17.17
C GLN A 481 7.53 20.41 17.32
N GLU A 482 7.76 21.66 16.90
CA GLU A 482 6.75 22.72 16.93
C GLU A 482 5.50 22.33 16.11
N LEU A 483 5.69 21.74 14.93
CA LEU A 483 4.60 21.26 14.08
C LEU A 483 3.83 20.10 14.75
N PHE A 484 4.55 19.14 15.36
CA PHE A 484 3.94 18.01 16.06
C PHE A 484 3.17 18.47 17.30
N ASP A 485 3.72 19.42 18.07
CA ASP A 485 3.08 19.99 19.26
C ASP A 485 1.83 20.79 18.89
N SER A 486 1.90 21.57 17.81
CA SER A 486 0.75 22.29 17.24
C SER A 486 -0.35 21.31 16.81
N ALA A 487 0.00 20.26 16.04
CA ALA A 487 -0.93 19.23 15.62
C ALA A 487 -1.56 18.50 16.82
N LYS A 488 -0.75 18.07 17.82
CA LYS A 488 -1.25 17.42 19.04
C LYS A 488 -2.22 18.30 19.82
N THR A 489 -1.98 19.61 19.85
CA THR A 489 -2.78 20.56 20.64
C THR A 489 -4.06 20.99 19.93
N ARG A 490 -3.98 21.25 18.63
CA ARG A 490 -5.06 21.90 17.85
C ARG A 490 -5.89 20.90 17.05
N HIS A 491 -5.26 19.86 16.53
CA HIS A 491 -5.85 18.86 15.64
C HIS A 491 -5.41 17.45 16.07
N PRO A 492 -5.76 17.00 17.30
CA PRO A 492 -5.33 15.71 17.84
C PRO A 492 -5.76 14.51 16.98
N GLU A 493 -6.75 14.68 16.09
CA GLU A 493 -7.17 13.70 15.09
C GLU A 493 -6.16 13.46 13.95
N LEU A 494 -5.18 14.36 13.77
CA LEU A 494 -4.08 14.13 12.84
C LEU A 494 -3.12 13.10 13.45
N HIS A 495 -2.82 12.06 12.72
CA HIS A 495 -1.64 11.23 12.92
C HIS A 495 -0.42 11.91 12.35
N ARG A 496 0.68 11.79 13.08
CA ARG A 496 1.93 12.49 12.77
C ARG A 496 2.98 11.46 12.39
N GLY A 497 3.54 11.60 11.21
CA GLY A 497 4.55 10.74 10.63
C GLY A 497 5.83 11.50 10.35
N THR A 498 6.93 10.75 10.33
CA THR A 498 8.28 11.24 10.05
C THR A 498 8.82 10.46 8.87
N TYR A 499 9.31 11.18 7.87
CA TYR A 499 10.11 10.58 6.82
C TYR A 499 11.58 10.48 7.24
N TYR A 500 12.24 9.41 6.82
CA TYR A 500 13.64 9.17 7.12
C TYR A 500 14.36 8.53 5.91
N SER A 501 15.39 9.19 5.38
CA SER A 501 16.25 8.62 4.36
C SER A 501 17.24 7.64 5.00
N MET A 502 17.18 6.38 4.59
CA MET A 502 17.98 5.31 5.20
C MET A 502 19.50 5.46 4.92
N PRO A 503 19.94 5.66 3.66
CA PRO A 503 21.32 5.98 3.36
C PRO A 503 21.61 7.46 3.56
N GLU A 504 22.83 7.80 3.99
CA GLU A 504 23.34 9.17 3.94
C GLU A 504 24.48 9.26 2.94
N TRP A 505 24.30 10.08 1.92
CA TRP A 505 25.06 10.01 0.68
C TRP A 505 26.50 10.46 0.84
N PHE A 506 26.69 11.48 1.67
CA PHE A 506 27.98 12.13 1.88
C PHE A 506 28.63 11.81 3.21
N ASN A 507 28.00 10.95 4.00
CA ASN A 507 28.59 10.53 5.26
C ASN A 507 29.61 9.41 4.99
N PRO A 508 30.92 9.66 5.19
CA PRO A 508 31.95 8.64 5.00
C PRO A 508 31.77 7.42 5.91
N ASP A 509 31.07 7.56 7.04
CA ASP A 509 30.82 6.44 7.96
C ASP A 509 29.74 5.49 7.42
N TYR A 510 28.97 5.91 6.40
CA TYR A 510 28.06 5.03 5.65
C TYR A 510 28.78 4.20 4.58
N ALA A 511 30.02 4.54 4.19
CA ALA A 511 30.79 3.83 3.15
C ALA A 511 30.79 2.29 3.27
N PRO A 512 30.87 1.68 4.47
CA PRO A 512 30.80 0.21 4.62
C PRO A 512 29.49 -0.42 4.15
N TYR A 513 28.42 0.38 4.04
CA TYR A 513 27.06 -0.02 3.64
C TYR A 513 26.69 0.51 2.25
N ALA A 514 27.64 1.14 1.56
CA ALA A 514 27.42 1.80 0.29
C ALA A 514 26.88 0.86 -0.79
N ARG A 515 26.04 1.42 -1.66
CA ARG A 515 25.56 0.79 -2.90
C ARG A 515 26.05 1.61 -4.09
N THR A 516 25.97 1.07 -5.30
CA THR A 516 26.47 1.75 -6.52
C THR A 516 25.97 3.19 -6.65
N ASP A 517 24.71 3.40 -6.27
CA ASP A 517 24.01 4.68 -6.34
C ASP A 517 24.18 5.55 -5.07
N PHE A 518 24.62 4.95 -3.95
CA PHE A 518 24.83 5.61 -2.66
C PHE A 518 26.23 5.31 -2.13
N PRO A 519 27.25 6.05 -2.58
CA PRO A 519 28.65 5.69 -2.32
C PRO A 519 29.10 5.95 -0.88
N GLY A 520 28.35 6.71 -0.08
CA GLY A 520 28.71 7.02 1.31
C GLY A 520 30.07 7.69 1.42
N GLN A 521 30.34 8.72 0.60
CA GLN A 521 31.64 9.38 0.53
C GLN A 521 31.47 10.89 0.45
N PRO A 522 32.39 11.71 1.00
CA PRO A 522 32.23 13.15 0.98
C PRO A 522 32.14 13.70 -0.44
N ALA A 523 31.33 14.75 -0.63
CA ALA A 523 31.14 15.39 -1.92
C ALA A 523 32.47 15.96 -2.47
N LEU A 524 32.68 15.82 -3.78
CA LEU A 524 33.78 16.50 -4.47
C LEU A 524 33.35 17.90 -4.89
N TYR A 525 34.26 18.87 -4.91
CA TYR A 525 33.95 20.20 -5.44
C TYR A 525 33.51 20.13 -6.91
N ALA A 526 32.31 20.66 -7.20
CA ALA A 526 31.65 20.51 -8.49
C ALA A 526 32.41 21.05 -9.71
N PHE A 527 33.26 22.07 -9.51
CA PHE A 527 33.91 22.81 -10.60
C PHE A 527 35.41 22.57 -10.73
N ASN A 528 36.03 21.90 -9.76
CA ASN A 528 37.47 21.62 -9.78
C ASN A 528 37.81 20.16 -9.44
N HIS A 529 36.81 19.37 -9.04
CA HIS A 529 36.88 17.93 -8.76
C HIS A 529 37.90 17.56 -7.67
N SER A 530 38.35 18.54 -6.89
CA SER A 530 39.17 18.28 -5.71
C SER A 530 38.29 17.74 -4.60
N CYS A 531 38.86 16.83 -3.81
CA CYS A 531 38.26 16.43 -2.55
C CYS A 531 38.61 17.45 -1.46
N CYS A 532 37.69 17.82 -0.56
CA CYS A 532 36.25 17.49 -0.53
C CYS A 532 35.49 18.70 0.03
N GLU A 533 34.22 18.86 -0.34
CA GLU A 533 33.36 19.88 0.24
C GLU A 533 33.20 19.61 1.74
N PRO A 534 33.26 20.64 2.61
CA PRO A 534 32.85 20.50 4.00
C PRO A 534 31.42 19.97 4.09
N TYR A 535 31.21 18.94 4.91
CA TYR A 535 29.88 18.43 5.24
C TYR A 535 29.58 18.74 6.70
N PHE A 536 28.82 19.82 6.94
CA PHE A 536 28.49 20.33 8.27
C PHE A 536 27.70 19.32 9.12
N GLY A 537 26.97 18.41 8.46
CA GLY A 537 26.21 17.33 9.08
C GLY A 537 27.03 16.10 9.50
N HIS A 538 28.34 16.05 9.24
CA HIS A 538 29.13 14.87 9.59
C HIS A 538 29.45 14.83 11.08
N ILE A 539 28.87 13.87 11.79
CA ILE A 539 29.30 13.47 13.14
C ILE A 539 30.09 12.17 12.97
N PRO A 540 31.43 12.19 13.14
CA PRO A 540 32.25 10.98 13.02
C PRO A 540 31.82 9.93 14.03
N VAL A 541 31.48 8.74 13.56
CA VAL A 541 31.09 7.59 14.37
C VAL A 541 31.81 6.31 13.94
N ASP A 542 31.92 5.34 14.85
CA ASP A 542 32.56 4.06 14.56
C ASP A 542 31.64 3.13 13.76
N ASN A 543 30.34 3.15 14.08
CA ASN A 543 29.31 2.39 13.38
C ASN A 543 28.11 3.29 13.06
N TYR A 544 27.93 3.63 11.77
CA TYR A 544 26.83 4.48 11.32
C TYR A 544 25.45 3.99 11.77
N LEU A 545 25.16 2.69 11.68
CA LEU A 545 23.84 2.16 12.04
C LEU A 545 23.57 2.25 13.54
N GLU A 546 24.57 1.94 14.36
CA GLU A 546 24.42 1.87 15.82
C GLU A 546 24.58 3.23 16.51
N ASP A 547 25.53 4.03 16.06
CA ASP A 547 25.96 5.25 16.74
C ASP A 547 25.30 6.51 16.16
N LEU A 548 24.68 6.43 14.98
CA LEU A 548 23.99 7.55 14.32
C LEU A 548 22.53 7.25 13.96
N GLN A 549 22.29 6.28 13.07
CA GLN A 549 20.95 6.00 12.53
C GLN A 549 19.98 5.55 13.63
N ARG A 550 20.37 4.58 14.48
CA ARG A 550 19.55 4.09 15.60
C ARG A 550 19.16 5.24 16.56
N PRO A 551 20.09 6.03 17.12
CA PRO A 551 19.73 7.16 17.99
C PRO A 551 18.81 8.19 17.34
N GLN A 552 19.00 8.47 16.04
CA GLN A 552 18.14 9.39 15.31
C GLN A 552 16.71 8.85 15.19
N ILE A 553 16.55 7.59 14.80
CA ILE A 553 15.22 6.95 14.69
C ILE A 553 14.56 6.79 16.07
N GLU A 554 15.29 6.37 17.10
CA GLU A 554 14.75 6.23 18.46
C GLU A 554 14.25 7.56 19.02
N LYS A 555 14.89 8.68 18.67
CA LYS A 555 14.38 10.01 19.00
C LYS A 555 13.02 10.29 18.36
N LEU A 556 12.82 9.92 17.09
CA LEU A 556 11.51 10.03 16.42
C LEU A 556 10.43 9.18 17.12
N PHE A 557 10.82 7.99 17.62
CA PHE A 557 9.92 7.08 18.32
C PHE A 557 9.49 7.59 19.69
N TYR A 558 10.45 8.05 20.50
CA TYR A 558 10.24 8.26 21.94
C TYR A 558 10.18 9.73 22.36
N GLU A 559 10.71 10.67 21.57
CA GLU A 559 10.60 12.11 21.85
C GLU A 559 9.49 12.77 21.02
N TYR A 560 9.41 12.43 19.73
CA TYR A 560 8.38 13.01 18.84
C TYR A 560 7.04 12.27 18.93
N ASP A 561 7.05 11.03 19.44
CA ASP A 561 5.93 10.09 19.41
C ASP A 561 5.36 9.92 18.00
N THR A 562 6.23 9.64 17.02
CA THR A 562 5.79 9.41 15.64
C THR A 562 4.82 8.23 15.57
N ASP A 563 3.77 8.39 14.77
CA ASP A 563 2.78 7.36 14.45
C ASP A 563 3.17 6.60 13.18
N ILE A 564 3.96 7.23 12.28
CA ILE A 564 4.49 6.60 11.05
C ILE A 564 5.98 6.91 10.90
N LEU A 565 6.80 5.89 10.65
CA LEU A 565 8.15 6.07 10.11
C LEU A 565 8.14 5.71 8.62
N TRP A 566 8.23 6.74 7.78
CA TRP A 566 8.26 6.61 6.32
C TRP A 566 9.72 6.55 5.85
N CYS A 567 10.23 5.34 5.66
CA CYS A 567 11.62 5.11 5.25
C CYS A 567 11.76 5.22 3.73
N ASP A 568 12.88 5.76 3.25
CA ASP A 568 13.17 5.94 1.81
C ASP A 568 14.59 5.50 1.41
N GLU A 569 14.76 5.29 0.10
CA GLU A 569 15.99 4.90 -0.62
C GLU A 569 16.55 3.52 -0.27
N ASP A 570 15.82 2.74 0.54
CA ASP A 570 16.16 1.42 1.06
C ASP A 570 17.56 1.35 1.70
N GLY A 571 18.01 0.18 2.15
CA GLY A 571 19.41 -0.08 2.46
C GLY A 571 19.70 -0.51 3.90
N ALA A 572 20.97 -0.41 4.30
CA ALA A 572 21.38 -0.91 5.60
C ALA A 572 20.66 -0.14 6.72
N SER A 573 20.05 -0.89 7.63
CA SER A 573 19.07 -0.36 8.56
C SER A 573 19.19 -1.00 9.94
N ALA A 574 19.12 -0.17 10.98
CA ALA A 574 18.92 -0.61 12.35
C ALA A 574 17.43 -0.85 12.67
N PHE A 575 16.50 -0.52 11.76
CA PHE A 575 15.05 -0.50 12.02
C PHE A 575 14.51 -1.83 12.55
N SER A 576 14.84 -2.96 11.92
CA SER A 576 14.36 -4.29 12.35
C SER A 576 14.80 -4.66 13.78
N GLU A 577 15.89 -4.07 14.27
CA GLU A 577 16.40 -4.27 15.63
C GLU A 577 15.70 -3.39 16.68
N ILE A 578 15.05 -2.28 16.29
CA ILE A 578 14.41 -1.31 17.19
C ILE A 578 12.89 -1.23 17.06
N ALA A 579 12.32 -1.57 15.91
CA ALA A 579 10.89 -1.52 15.63
C ALA A 579 10.05 -2.30 16.65
N PRO A 580 10.43 -3.51 17.13
CA PRO A 580 9.64 -4.23 18.13
C PRO A 580 9.45 -3.44 19.43
N ALA A 581 10.50 -2.76 19.90
CA ALA A 581 10.45 -1.97 21.13
C ALA A 581 9.55 -0.73 20.96
N TRP A 582 9.60 -0.09 19.80
CA TRP A 582 8.74 1.03 19.45
C TRP A 582 7.26 0.63 19.37
N TYR A 583 6.94 -0.47 18.69
CA TYR A 583 5.56 -0.96 18.59
C TYR A 583 4.97 -1.29 19.97
N ASN A 584 5.74 -1.96 20.83
CA ASN A 584 5.29 -2.21 22.21
C ASN A 584 5.15 -0.92 23.04
N TYR A 585 6.05 0.06 22.87
CA TYR A 585 5.97 1.36 23.53
C TYR A 585 4.71 2.13 23.11
N ALA A 586 4.43 2.20 21.82
CA ALA A 586 3.22 2.84 21.29
C ALA A 586 1.96 2.12 21.78
N ALA A 587 1.93 0.79 21.71
CA ALA A 587 0.80 -0.02 22.17
C ALA A 587 0.51 0.16 23.67
N ALA A 588 1.55 0.27 24.51
CA ALA A 588 1.39 0.55 25.95
C ALA A 588 0.76 1.94 26.24
N GLN A 589 0.76 2.84 25.26
CA GLN A 589 0.09 4.14 25.32
C GLN A 589 -1.25 4.17 24.59
N GLY A 590 -1.74 3.03 24.11
CA GLY A 590 -2.96 2.94 23.30
C GLY A 590 -2.80 3.47 21.87
N ARG A 591 -1.57 3.64 21.38
CA ARG A 591 -1.28 4.09 20.01
C ARG A 591 -0.90 2.91 19.12
N GLN A 592 -1.37 2.93 17.88
CA GLN A 592 -0.92 2.04 16.81
C GLN A 592 0.06 2.81 15.92
N SER A 593 1.28 2.29 15.75
CA SER A 593 2.32 2.92 14.92
C SER A 593 2.74 2.01 13.76
N LEU A 594 3.40 2.56 12.73
CA LEU A 594 3.76 1.82 11.52
C LEU A 594 5.09 2.29 10.94
N GLY A 595 6.02 1.37 10.64
CA GLY A 595 7.09 1.62 9.67
C GLY A 595 6.66 1.22 8.25
N THR A 596 6.97 2.01 7.23
CA THR A 596 6.59 1.69 5.83
C THR A 596 7.24 0.43 5.28
N THR A 597 8.31 -0.06 5.89
CA THR A 597 8.91 -1.38 5.59
C THR A 597 7.96 -2.55 5.89
N ASP A 598 6.93 -2.32 6.72
CA ASP A 598 6.06 -3.35 7.29
C ASP A 598 4.67 -3.40 6.62
N LEU A 599 4.51 -2.77 5.46
CA LEU A 599 3.28 -2.75 4.68
C LEU A 599 3.08 -4.06 3.90
N SER A 600 2.43 -5.04 4.54
CA SER A 600 2.26 -6.41 3.99
C SER A 600 1.10 -6.60 3.01
N GLN A 601 0.02 -5.84 3.17
CA GLN A 601 -1.23 -6.00 2.40
C GLN A 601 -1.92 -4.68 2.07
N LYS A 602 -1.42 -3.60 2.65
CA LYS A 602 -1.87 -2.22 2.46
C LYS A 602 -0.79 -1.47 1.71
N TRP A 603 -1.20 -0.53 0.86
CA TRP A 603 -0.27 0.29 0.09
C TRP A 603 -0.67 1.77 0.19
N GLU A 604 0.29 2.62 -0.11
CA GLU A 604 0.15 4.06 -0.22
C GLU A 604 0.87 4.51 -1.48
N SER A 605 0.28 5.47 -2.18
CA SER A 605 0.93 6.17 -3.30
C SER A 605 1.22 7.59 -2.85
N SER A 606 2.40 8.09 -3.20
CA SER A 606 2.76 9.49 -3.01
C SER A 606 2.92 10.21 -4.34
N ALA A 607 2.66 11.51 -4.38
CA ALA A 607 2.92 12.37 -5.52
C ALA A 607 3.17 13.80 -5.07
N GLY A 608 3.96 14.55 -5.84
CA GLY A 608 4.10 16.00 -5.68
C GLY A 608 2.95 16.76 -6.30
N MET A 609 2.47 17.84 -5.65
CA MET A 609 1.61 18.81 -6.32
C MET A 609 2.33 19.52 -7.48
N ASP A 610 3.65 19.68 -7.37
CA ASP A 610 4.50 19.99 -8.50
C ASP A 610 4.76 18.70 -9.32
N PRO A 611 4.46 18.68 -10.63
CA PRO A 611 4.63 17.48 -11.44
C PRO A 611 6.09 17.06 -11.66
N PHE A 612 7.06 17.85 -11.21
CA PHE A 612 8.49 17.67 -11.44
C PHE A 612 9.32 17.54 -10.13
N SER A 613 8.70 17.76 -8.97
CA SER A 613 9.43 17.87 -7.70
C SER A 613 8.54 17.60 -6.49
N TYR A 614 9.14 17.08 -5.42
CA TYR A 614 8.56 17.12 -4.09
C TYR A 614 8.89 18.47 -3.40
N GLY A 615 10.18 18.82 -3.30
CA GLY A 615 10.58 20.13 -2.77
C GLY A 615 10.20 21.32 -3.68
N TYR A 616 10.13 22.52 -3.09
CA TYR A 616 9.80 23.75 -3.83
C TYR A 616 10.64 23.95 -5.10
N ASN A 617 9.98 24.28 -6.22
CA ASN A 617 10.64 24.58 -7.49
C ASN A 617 10.13 25.90 -8.08
N SER A 618 10.98 26.92 -8.06
CA SER A 618 10.63 28.26 -8.58
C SER A 618 10.40 28.33 -10.09
N ASN A 619 10.75 27.28 -10.85
CA ASN A 619 10.58 27.25 -12.31
C ASN A 619 9.22 26.71 -12.75
N THR A 620 8.50 26.03 -11.87
CA THR A 620 7.19 25.47 -12.21
C THR A 620 6.20 26.61 -12.36
N SER A 621 5.57 26.70 -13.52
CA SER A 621 4.55 27.72 -13.76
C SER A 621 3.30 27.38 -12.93
N ALA A 622 2.59 28.41 -12.47
CA ALA A 622 1.42 28.23 -11.60
C ALA A 622 0.32 27.32 -12.20
N ASP A 623 0.20 27.27 -13.52
CA ASP A 623 -0.75 26.43 -14.26
C ASP A 623 -0.30 24.98 -14.45
N ALA A 624 0.94 24.64 -14.05
CA ALA A 624 1.48 23.29 -14.10
C ALA A 624 1.26 22.50 -12.80
N TYR A 625 1.02 23.17 -11.68
CA TYR A 625 0.67 22.52 -10.41
C TYR A 625 -0.66 21.77 -10.51
N MET A 626 -0.78 20.67 -9.77
CA MET A 626 -2.02 19.90 -9.69
C MET A 626 -3.18 20.78 -9.22
N ASN A 627 -4.29 20.72 -9.95
CA ASN A 627 -5.54 21.36 -9.53
C ASN A 627 -6.40 20.41 -8.71
N ALA A 628 -7.43 20.94 -8.04
CA ALA A 628 -8.29 20.17 -7.15
C ALA A 628 -9.01 18.99 -7.84
N SER A 629 -9.34 19.12 -9.13
CA SER A 629 -10.00 18.02 -9.86
C SER A 629 -9.04 16.87 -10.11
N GLU A 630 -7.77 17.16 -10.40
CA GLU A 630 -6.73 16.13 -10.57
C GLU A 630 -6.50 15.37 -9.26
N ILE A 631 -6.35 16.11 -8.14
CA ILE A 631 -6.19 15.51 -6.81
C ILE A 631 -7.37 14.60 -6.45
N ILE A 632 -8.61 15.04 -6.70
CA ILE A 632 -9.82 14.25 -6.42
C ILE A 632 -9.87 12.98 -7.27
N VAL A 633 -9.53 13.06 -8.56
CA VAL A 633 -9.51 11.89 -9.45
C VAL A 633 -8.50 10.85 -8.96
N GLU A 634 -7.30 11.30 -8.61
CA GLU A 634 -6.23 10.43 -8.14
C GLU A 634 -6.57 9.80 -6.78
N LEU A 635 -7.09 10.60 -5.84
CA LEU A 635 -7.56 10.11 -4.54
C LEU A 635 -8.65 9.03 -4.71
N VAL A 636 -9.66 9.26 -5.56
CA VAL A 636 -10.74 8.29 -5.80
C VAL A 636 -10.20 7.01 -6.43
N ASP A 637 -9.31 7.12 -7.42
CA ASP A 637 -8.71 5.95 -8.09
C ASP A 637 -7.91 5.10 -7.11
N ILE A 638 -7.03 5.73 -6.32
CA ILE A 638 -6.21 5.08 -5.29
C ILE A 638 -7.08 4.39 -4.24
N VAL A 639 -8.06 5.11 -3.68
CA VAL A 639 -8.93 4.60 -2.60
C VAL A 639 -9.81 3.45 -3.10
N SER A 640 -10.31 3.52 -4.35
CA SER A 640 -11.10 2.44 -4.96
C SER A 640 -10.33 1.12 -5.08
N LYS A 641 -9.00 1.19 -5.16
CA LYS A 641 -8.05 0.07 -5.24
C LYS A 641 -7.42 -0.26 -3.88
N GLY A 642 -7.87 0.39 -2.81
CA GLY A 642 -7.51 0.07 -1.43
C GLY A 642 -6.30 0.83 -0.89
N GLY A 643 -5.70 1.72 -1.66
CA GLY A 643 -4.54 2.50 -1.25
C GLY A 643 -4.88 3.70 -0.36
N ASN A 644 -3.84 4.32 0.17
CA ASN A 644 -3.84 5.70 0.66
C ASN A 644 -3.12 6.61 -0.33
N PHE A 645 -3.48 7.90 -0.36
CA PHE A 645 -2.81 8.92 -1.15
C PHE A 645 -2.10 9.91 -0.23
N LEU A 646 -0.79 10.00 -0.35
CA LEU A 646 0.06 10.92 0.41
C LEU A 646 0.56 12.03 -0.54
N LEU A 647 -0.17 13.14 -0.55
CA LEU A 647 0.08 14.24 -1.48
C LEU A 647 1.09 15.23 -0.89
N ASP A 648 2.16 15.47 -1.61
CA ASP A 648 3.27 16.32 -1.17
C ASP A 648 3.09 17.79 -1.54
N ILE A 649 3.50 18.64 -0.61
CA ILE A 649 3.75 20.07 -0.84
C ILE A 649 5.24 20.39 -0.69
N GLY A 650 5.69 21.39 -1.44
CA GLY A 650 7.04 21.94 -1.36
C GLY A 650 7.05 23.40 -0.87
N PRO A 651 7.06 23.66 0.45
CA PRO A 651 7.10 25.01 0.99
C PRO A 651 8.41 25.74 0.67
N LYS A 652 8.35 27.07 0.62
CA LYS A 652 9.53 27.94 0.45
C LYS A 652 10.42 27.95 1.70
N ALA A 653 11.68 28.35 1.57
CA ALA A 653 12.58 28.51 2.73
C ALA A 653 12.09 29.42 3.84
N ASP A 654 11.31 30.45 3.49
CA ASP A 654 10.74 31.35 4.48
C ASP A 654 9.62 30.68 5.29
N GLY A 655 9.16 29.48 4.93
CA GLY A 655 8.06 28.77 5.60
C GLY A 655 6.70 28.98 4.93
N THR A 656 6.63 29.74 3.82
CA THR A 656 5.38 29.99 3.11
C THR A 656 4.98 28.79 2.23
N VAL A 657 3.74 28.30 2.40
CA VAL A 657 3.07 27.42 1.42
C VAL A 657 2.46 28.29 0.33
N ILE A 658 2.75 28.00 -0.93
CA ILE A 658 2.33 28.87 -2.03
C ILE A 658 0.83 28.74 -2.33
N PRO A 659 0.17 29.78 -2.89
CA PRO A 659 -1.25 29.72 -3.27
C PRO A 659 -1.60 28.61 -4.25
N GLU A 660 -0.66 28.25 -5.13
CA GLU A 660 -0.78 27.17 -6.10
C GLU A 660 -0.92 25.78 -5.44
N GLU A 661 -0.41 25.62 -4.22
CA GLU A 661 -0.54 24.38 -3.43
C GLU A 661 -1.71 24.46 -2.44
N SER A 662 -1.73 25.52 -1.62
CA SER A 662 -2.77 25.70 -0.59
C SER A 662 -4.18 25.87 -1.15
N GLY A 663 -4.33 26.57 -2.28
CA GLY A 663 -5.64 26.82 -2.91
C GLY A 663 -6.36 25.54 -3.34
N PRO A 664 -5.75 24.67 -4.16
CA PRO A 664 -6.32 23.37 -4.51
C PRO A 664 -6.57 22.46 -3.31
N LEU A 665 -5.66 22.42 -2.33
CA LEU A 665 -5.84 21.62 -1.10
C LEU A 665 -7.12 22.02 -0.33
N LEU A 666 -7.36 23.32 -0.14
CA LEU A 666 -8.58 23.81 0.51
C LEU A 666 -9.86 23.50 -0.29
N GLN A 667 -9.77 23.44 -1.62
CA GLN A 667 -10.88 23.03 -2.47
C GLN A 667 -11.17 21.52 -2.35
N VAL A 668 -10.13 20.69 -2.25
CA VAL A 668 -10.25 19.26 -1.96
C VAL A 668 -10.90 19.04 -0.60
N GLY A 669 -10.45 19.76 0.43
CA GLY A 669 -11.07 19.76 1.75
C GLY A 669 -12.54 20.16 1.73
N THR A 670 -12.89 21.16 0.91
CA THR A 670 -14.30 21.54 0.68
C THR A 670 -15.12 20.41 0.06
N TRP A 671 -14.55 19.67 -0.88
CA TRP A 671 -15.18 18.50 -1.48
C TRP A 671 -15.31 17.35 -0.47
N LEU A 672 -14.27 17.06 0.31
CA LEU A 672 -14.25 16.01 1.34
C LEU A 672 -15.25 16.27 2.48
N ARG A 673 -15.52 17.54 2.81
CA ARG A 673 -16.63 17.90 3.71
C ARG A 673 -17.99 17.46 3.23
N THR A 674 -18.16 17.08 1.97
CA THR A 674 -19.42 16.45 1.51
C THR A 674 -19.20 14.99 1.12
N SER A 675 -18.13 14.69 0.41
CA SER A 675 -17.88 13.38 -0.19
C SER A 675 -17.08 12.42 0.68
N GLY A 676 -16.60 12.87 1.84
CA GLY A 676 -15.68 12.11 2.71
C GLY A 676 -16.22 10.76 3.17
N ASP A 677 -17.54 10.59 3.31
CA ASP A 677 -18.16 9.30 3.65
C ASP A 677 -17.95 8.22 2.56
N ALA A 678 -17.69 8.63 1.31
CA ALA A 678 -17.36 7.74 0.20
C ALA A 678 -15.85 7.51 0.04
N ILE A 679 -15.02 8.13 0.89
CA ILE A 679 -13.56 8.02 0.88
C ILE A 679 -13.07 7.34 2.16
N TYR A 680 -13.22 8.02 3.29
CA TYR A 680 -12.68 7.57 4.58
C TYR A 680 -13.33 6.27 5.06
N SER A 681 -12.56 5.42 5.75
CA SER A 681 -13.01 4.11 6.28
C SER A 681 -13.64 3.15 5.27
N THR A 682 -13.54 3.43 3.97
CA THR A 682 -14.02 2.52 2.92
C THR A 682 -13.06 1.36 2.73
N ARG A 683 -13.52 0.31 2.04
CA ARG A 683 -12.71 -0.81 1.57
C ARG A 683 -13.04 -1.05 0.10
N PRO A 684 -12.10 -1.58 -0.70
CA PRO A 684 -12.37 -1.94 -2.08
C PRO A 684 -13.60 -2.84 -2.18
N TRP A 685 -14.48 -2.54 -3.13
CA TRP A 685 -15.60 -3.42 -3.41
C TRP A 685 -15.09 -4.66 -4.14
N PHE A 686 -15.57 -5.84 -3.74
CA PHE A 686 -15.21 -7.11 -4.36
C PHE A 686 -15.50 -7.14 -5.87
N VAL A 687 -16.53 -6.40 -6.30
CA VAL A 687 -16.80 -6.19 -7.72
C VAL A 687 -15.86 -5.13 -8.28
N GLN A 688 -14.76 -5.58 -8.87
CA GLN A 688 -13.83 -4.74 -9.61
C GLN A 688 -14.49 -4.14 -10.86
N SER A 689 -14.08 -2.94 -11.27
CA SER A 689 -14.60 -2.33 -12.49
C SER A 689 -14.18 -3.17 -13.71
N ALA A 690 -15.14 -3.43 -14.60
CA ALA A 690 -14.91 -4.21 -15.83
C ALA A 690 -14.24 -3.39 -16.94
N ASP A 691 -13.93 -2.12 -16.69
CA ASP A 691 -13.56 -1.17 -17.73
C ASP A 691 -12.65 -0.07 -17.16
N SER A 692 -11.50 0.14 -17.81
CA SER A 692 -10.59 1.26 -17.53
C SER A 692 -11.20 2.62 -17.85
N THR A 693 -12.42 2.66 -18.42
CA THR A 693 -13.16 3.88 -18.77
C THR A 693 -14.31 4.24 -17.80
N GLN A 694 -14.43 3.59 -16.65
CA GLN A 694 -15.33 4.01 -15.56
C GLN A 694 -14.70 5.09 -14.66
N GLY A 695 -14.08 6.10 -15.28
CA GLY A 695 -13.64 7.31 -14.58
C GLY A 695 -14.80 8.18 -14.10
N ILE A 696 -14.47 9.35 -13.54
CA ILE A 696 -15.46 10.36 -13.14
C ILE A 696 -16.31 10.74 -14.36
N ARG A 697 -17.64 10.60 -14.24
CA ARG A 697 -18.61 10.91 -15.30
C ARG A 697 -19.45 12.11 -14.89
N THR A 698 -19.61 13.05 -15.81
CA THR A 698 -20.56 14.15 -15.67
C THR A 698 -21.91 13.74 -16.27
N PRO A 699 -23.05 14.13 -15.66
CA PRO A 699 -24.36 13.89 -16.27
C PRO A 699 -24.48 14.56 -17.65
N GLU A 700 -25.04 13.84 -18.63
CA GLU A 700 -25.38 14.37 -19.95
C GLU A 700 -26.88 14.67 -20.00
N GLY A 701 -27.26 15.92 -20.27
CA GLY A 701 -28.68 16.32 -20.26
C GLY A 701 -29.35 16.15 -18.88
N GLY A 702 -28.57 16.17 -17.79
CA GLY A 702 -29.05 15.91 -16.43
C GLY A 702 -29.19 14.43 -16.07
N VAL A 703 -28.78 13.52 -16.97
CA VAL A 703 -28.84 12.06 -16.76
C VAL A 703 -27.43 11.48 -16.66
N LEU A 704 -27.17 10.72 -15.61
CA LEU A 704 -25.92 9.99 -15.44
C LEU A 704 -26.17 8.49 -15.65
N ASN A 705 -25.70 7.96 -16.78
CA ASN A 705 -25.83 6.53 -17.09
C ASN A 705 -24.59 5.75 -16.62
N VAL A 706 -24.75 4.96 -15.56
CA VAL A 706 -23.70 4.07 -15.04
C VAL A 706 -24.14 2.62 -15.17
N LYS A 707 -23.42 1.84 -15.97
CA LYS A 707 -23.63 0.38 -16.06
C LYS A 707 -22.80 -0.32 -15.00
N ALA A 708 -23.30 -0.35 -13.78
CA ALA A 708 -22.65 -1.03 -12.66
C ALA A 708 -23.64 -2.00 -11.96
N PRO A 709 -23.17 -3.14 -11.44
CA PRO A 709 -24.00 -4.12 -10.74
C PRO A 709 -24.31 -3.69 -9.30
N VAL A 710 -24.61 -2.41 -9.08
CA VAL A 710 -24.84 -1.81 -7.75
C VAL A 710 -26.00 -2.54 -7.05
N PRO A 711 -25.87 -2.93 -5.77
CA PRO A 711 -26.89 -3.71 -5.08
C PRO A 711 -28.07 -2.85 -4.56
N VAL A 712 -28.72 -2.11 -5.48
CA VAL A 712 -29.89 -1.25 -5.20
C VAL A 712 -31.18 -2.01 -5.54
N LEU A 713 -32.20 -1.87 -4.68
CA LEU A 713 -33.54 -2.43 -4.86
C LEU A 713 -34.61 -1.35 -5.07
N GLU A 714 -35.76 -1.73 -5.63
CA GLU A 714 -36.94 -0.87 -5.65
C GLU A 714 -37.35 -0.48 -4.23
N GLY A 715 -37.62 0.81 -4.00
CA GLY A 715 -37.89 1.38 -2.68
C GLY A 715 -36.65 1.71 -1.85
N ASP A 716 -35.44 1.34 -2.29
CA ASP A 716 -34.22 1.88 -1.68
C ASP A 716 -34.15 3.39 -1.94
N THR A 717 -33.63 4.14 -0.98
CA THR A 717 -33.32 5.57 -1.17
C THR A 717 -31.90 5.70 -1.64
N VAL A 718 -31.71 6.22 -2.86
CA VAL A 718 -30.38 6.61 -3.33
C VAL A 718 -30.17 8.07 -2.98
N ARG A 719 -29.08 8.33 -2.26
CA ARG A 719 -28.70 9.67 -1.86
C ARG A 719 -27.49 10.12 -2.66
N MET A 720 -27.62 11.23 -3.37
CA MET A 720 -26.48 11.84 -4.03
C MET A 720 -25.77 12.79 -3.05
N LEU A 721 -24.48 12.55 -2.87
CA LEU A 721 -23.56 13.46 -2.17
C LEU A 721 -23.36 14.72 -3.02
N GLY A 722 -23.42 15.92 -2.42
CA GLY A 722 -23.00 17.17 -3.08
C GLY A 722 -24.08 18.05 -3.72
N GLY A 723 -25.37 17.75 -3.54
CA GLY A 723 -26.44 18.45 -4.27
C GLY A 723 -26.95 19.79 -3.69
N SER A 724 -26.69 20.08 -2.42
CA SER A 724 -26.93 21.40 -1.83
C SER A 724 -26.04 21.57 -0.58
N GLN A 725 -25.74 22.82 -0.22
CA GLN A 725 -24.77 23.18 0.83
C GLN A 725 -25.04 22.57 2.22
N ASP A 726 -26.15 21.86 2.43
CA ASP A 726 -26.34 20.97 3.56
C ASP A 726 -27.27 19.80 3.18
N ARG A 727 -26.72 18.58 3.21
CA ARG A 727 -27.39 17.27 3.17
C ARG A 727 -27.94 16.80 1.80
N TRP A 728 -27.46 15.63 1.41
CA TRP A 728 -28.05 14.60 0.54
C TRP A 728 -29.26 15.02 -0.31
N LEU A 729 -29.14 14.92 -1.65
CA LEU A 729 -30.32 14.83 -2.51
C LEU A 729 -30.86 13.41 -2.43
N GLU A 730 -32.03 13.23 -1.83
CA GLU A 730 -32.70 11.94 -1.73
C GLU A 730 -33.65 11.72 -2.91
N ARG A 731 -33.58 10.55 -3.54
CA ARG A 731 -34.62 10.04 -4.43
C ARG A 731 -34.95 8.60 -4.08
N GLU A 732 -36.24 8.28 -4.11
CA GLU A 732 -36.72 6.91 -4.01
C GLU A 732 -36.47 6.20 -5.34
N CYS A 733 -35.87 5.01 -5.29
CA CYS A 733 -35.50 4.26 -6.48
C CYS A 733 -36.72 3.55 -7.07
N GLY A 734 -37.09 3.91 -8.32
CA GLY A 734 -38.14 3.24 -9.08
C GLY A 734 -37.71 1.95 -9.77
N GLY A 735 -36.66 1.28 -9.26
CA GLY A 735 -36.04 0.11 -9.90
C GLY A 735 -34.75 0.46 -10.65
N ARG A 736 -34.70 0.22 -11.98
CA ARG A 736 -33.48 0.38 -12.82
C ARG A 736 -33.19 1.83 -13.26
N GLU A 737 -34.03 2.78 -12.92
CA GLU A 737 -33.90 4.21 -13.26
C GLU A 737 -33.94 5.05 -11.98
N LEU A 738 -33.08 6.07 -11.91
CA LEU A 738 -32.95 7.05 -10.82
C LEU A 738 -33.26 8.47 -11.33
#